data_AF-A0A1V4QPP3-F1
#
_entry.id   AF-A0A1V4QPP3-F1
#
_cell.length_a   1.000
_cell.length_b   1.000
_cell.length_c   1.000
_cell.angle_alpha   90.00
_cell.angle_beta   90.00
_cell.angle_gamma   90.00
#
_symmetry.space_group_name_H-M   'P 1'
#
loop_
_entity.id
_entity.type
_entity.pdbx_description
1 polymer ?
#
loop_
_entity_poly.entity_id
_entity_poly.type
_entity_poly.pdbx_seq_one_letter_code
_entity_poly.pdbx_strand_id
1 'polypeptide(L)'
;MHCREKGLKPLTVSLLRLLGGALILLSCYGLLAACGPPGASGTSLESGGAAPVLVVSDALAELEAMDPPPDVEPALFEQLRQALSTKLVERGEKIVGTPPEGPANAVGNLSAAGFADGQLTLAWSYINVGDYNQDGVVGIADLTPLAVHFGESTEYSSAAIPVDGNNDTFINVADITPLAAHFFASCSGYVVQGKVPDLGTYDDLATVNLPPPPEEGRTRVEATVELCDYRYFRVIPIDGEANRGEPSDVLYYDIHPPHIVGLNRTGGVTGEEVQFSPTVSGARPMSFEWDFGGRAEPNNPIDEEPTVLLGAVGDCQATLTAVNVFGEDVYEFTLTVTAEPPEPPEITSVEPAEVVQDRLEQFTATVNGDPPFTYDWEFGETANPPSSSEASPQVSFSVVQPVDASLTVTNPAGSDTLEFEITVYPPGDPPLITAVEPTEGEAGQAGVEFHATLSGTPPFHFSWDFDGGADPSTSDEQFPQVTLQTEAEYDASVTASSIYGTHTFPFKLRVNPPSGEPPEITDVQPRSGATGTEVTFTATVSGDEPMSYQWDFDDGATPNKPTEASPTVTLGAPGTYEDATLQVDNAFGSDTFQFRLTVTEVPEPGVMVVVDDAGNVGKYTSLAVIDGHPAIAYSDNSAAVTKYIRADDAMGTAWSMTPVTIDPSEGGWTFLTTVSERPAVSYEGGDQDLYYARAKDATGSQWNAPQPIVTEGWVPRQNSILIVEDCPAINYVNVLGCDLYYVHAKDADGASWNDPVHVDGTPEDRGTFSWMALVKGSPAISYNDLSDDVVRYIRATNPTGTSWGDSVIIDATGEAWYTHLVVASGNPAVAYRHQGQSRLKYVRALDDAGSTWGAPVTLDDQGSCGDWLSLAIINGRPAVSYLYGETSDLRYVVAKDAEGSEWYSPIAIDTEGIVGYHTSLALVNGRPAISYYDSTNGDLKYVIANDAYGLDWPSAGG
;
A
#
# COMPACT_ATOMS: atom_id res chain seq x y z
N MET A 1 -4.05 -5.18 36.23
CA MET A 1 -3.98 -3.87 35.55
C MET A 1 -3.59 -4.18 34.10
N HIS A 2 -4.43 -4.49 33.11
CA HIS A 2 -5.82 -4.18 32.75
C HIS A 2 -6.09 -2.69 32.41
N CYS A 3 -6.55 -2.46 31.16
CA CYS A 3 -6.98 -1.21 30.47
C CYS A 3 -5.82 -0.32 29.95
N ARG A 4 -5.73 0.20 28.71
CA ARG A 4 -6.62 0.71 27.62
C ARG A 4 -5.77 0.72 26.32
N GLU A 5 -6.21 0.60 25.07
CA GLU A 5 -7.36 1.20 24.37
C GLU A 5 -7.67 0.35 23.10
N LYS A 6 -8.83 -0.32 23.08
CA LYS A 6 -9.50 -0.77 21.84
C LYS A 6 -10.58 0.28 21.54
N GLY A 7 -10.58 0.84 20.34
CA GLY A 7 -11.65 1.67 19.83
C GLY A 7 -12.88 0.83 19.50
N LEU A 8 -13.82 0.72 20.45
CA LEU A 8 -15.18 0.24 20.22
C LEU A 8 -16.08 1.42 19.83
N LYS A 9 -16.86 1.25 18.76
CA LYS A 9 -18.23 1.79 18.66
C LYS A 9 -19.22 0.62 18.77
N PRO A 10 -20.45 0.86 19.26
CA PRO A 10 -21.09 -0.02 20.23
C PRO A 10 -22.02 -1.07 19.62
N LEU A 11 -21.95 -2.28 20.17
CA LEU A 11 -23.07 -3.21 20.24
C LEU A 11 -24.23 -2.55 21.03
N THR A 12 -25.38 -2.41 20.37
CA THR A 12 -26.68 -2.27 21.06
C THR A 12 -27.66 -3.26 20.47
N VAL A 13 -27.83 -4.37 21.19
CA VAL A 13 -28.99 -5.25 21.08
C VAL A 13 -30.24 -4.46 21.51
N SER A 14 -31.32 -4.59 20.74
CA SER A 14 -32.67 -4.01 20.90
C SER A 14 -32.93 -2.64 20.27
N LEU A 15 -33.17 -2.63 18.95
CA LEU A 15 -34.35 -1.95 18.40
C LEU A 15 -34.87 -2.63 17.12
N LEU A 16 -35.34 -3.87 17.26
CA LEU A 16 -36.53 -4.31 16.52
C LEU A 16 -37.67 -3.34 16.88
N ARG A 17 -38.32 -2.75 15.86
CA ARG A 17 -39.44 -1.76 15.88
C ARG A 17 -39.02 -0.30 15.61
N LEU A 18 -38.75 0.02 14.35
CA LEU A 18 -39.27 1.21 13.63
C LEU A 18 -38.51 1.42 12.32
N LEU A 19 -38.84 0.62 11.30
CA LEU A 19 -38.82 1.02 9.89
C LEU A 19 -39.88 0.17 9.16
N GLY A 20 -41.07 0.11 9.75
CA GLY A 20 -42.30 -0.24 9.06
C GLY A 20 -43.00 1.06 8.70
N GLY A 21 -42.85 1.51 7.45
CA GLY A 21 -43.57 2.68 6.96
C GLY A 21 -42.85 3.40 5.82
N ALA A 22 -43.37 3.18 4.60
CA ALA A 22 -42.91 3.65 3.28
C ALA A 22 -41.66 2.93 2.78
N LEU A 23 -41.69 2.06 1.75
CA LEU A 23 -42.45 2.11 0.50
C LEU A 23 -43.37 0.89 0.29
N ILE A 24 -44.64 1.16 0.01
CA ILE A 24 -45.55 0.27 -0.71
C ILE A 24 -45.72 0.90 -2.09
N LEU A 25 -45.44 0.12 -3.15
CA LEU A 25 -45.85 0.20 -4.58
C LEU A 25 -44.68 -0.42 -5.37
N LEU A 26 -44.69 -1.64 -5.93
CA LEU A 26 -45.73 -2.52 -6.43
C LEU A 26 -45.24 -3.98 -6.31
N SER A 27 -45.94 -4.83 -5.55
CA SER A 27 -46.02 -6.28 -5.82
C SER A 27 -47.20 -6.88 -5.06
N CYS A 28 -48.40 -6.44 -5.41
CA CYS A 28 -49.61 -7.20 -5.09
C CYS A 28 -50.05 -7.95 -6.34
N TYR A 29 -49.95 -9.28 -6.30
CA TYR A 29 -50.95 -10.26 -6.77
C TYR A 29 -50.34 -11.67 -6.57
N GLY A 30 -50.79 -12.53 -5.66
CA GLY A 30 -51.87 -12.42 -4.69
C GLY A 30 -51.82 -13.59 -3.71
N LEU A 31 -52.14 -13.30 -2.46
CA LEU A 31 -52.46 -14.29 -1.43
C LEU A 31 -53.61 -13.68 -0.64
N LEU A 32 -54.74 -14.39 -0.54
CA LEU A 32 -55.52 -14.56 0.71
C LEU A 32 -56.90 -15.21 0.45
N ALA A 33 -57.11 -16.38 1.06
CA ALA A 33 -58.23 -16.71 1.97
C ALA A 33 -58.10 -18.20 2.38
N ALA A 34 -57.66 -18.54 3.60
CA ALA A 34 -58.36 -18.54 4.89
C ALA A 34 -59.23 -19.80 5.17
N CYS A 35 -58.91 -20.48 6.29
CA CYS A 35 -59.73 -21.44 7.08
C CYS A 35 -60.35 -22.68 6.38
N GLY A 36 -59.98 -23.90 6.80
CA GLY A 36 -60.69 -25.15 6.44
C GLY A 36 -61.87 -25.50 7.37
N PRO A 37 -62.45 -26.73 7.37
CA PRO A 37 -62.76 -27.75 6.34
C PRO A 37 -64.32 -27.99 6.31
N PRO A 38 -64.98 -29.12 5.88
CA PRO A 38 -64.58 -30.34 5.15
C PRO A 38 -65.49 -30.70 3.93
N GLY A 39 -65.11 -31.70 3.11
CA GLY A 39 -66.07 -32.56 2.39
C GLY A 39 -66.00 -32.59 0.86
N ALA A 40 -65.44 -33.70 0.36
CA ALA A 40 -65.84 -34.50 -0.81
C ALA A 40 -66.08 -33.87 -2.21
N SER A 41 -65.43 -34.55 -3.16
CA SER A 41 -65.81 -34.81 -4.56
C SER A 41 -65.48 -33.75 -5.62
N GLY A 42 -64.46 -34.09 -6.41
CA GLY A 42 -64.71 -34.49 -7.80
C GLY A 42 -64.68 -33.40 -8.87
N THR A 43 -63.67 -33.57 -9.74
CA THR A 43 -63.63 -33.27 -11.18
C THR A 43 -63.25 -31.86 -11.65
N SER A 44 -62.01 -31.82 -12.18
CA SER A 44 -61.55 -31.23 -13.43
C SER A 44 -61.90 -29.77 -13.76
N LEU A 45 -60.85 -28.95 -13.80
CA LEU A 45 -60.72 -27.88 -14.79
C LEU A 45 -59.37 -28.04 -15.49
N GLU A 46 -59.44 -28.31 -16.79
CA GLU A 46 -58.31 -28.21 -17.71
C GLU A 46 -57.99 -26.75 -18.03
N SER A 47 -56.69 -26.55 -18.29
CA SER A 47 -56.07 -25.60 -19.21
C SER A 47 -55.80 -24.16 -18.76
N GLY A 48 -54.51 -23.81 -18.84
CA GLY A 48 -54.07 -22.60 -19.52
C GLY A 48 -53.72 -21.40 -18.66
N GLY A 49 -52.55 -21.43 -18.02
CA GLY A 49 -51.86 -20.23 -17.55
C GLY A 49 -50.37 -20.50 -17.50
N ALA A 50 -49.62 -20.05 -18.52
CA ALA A 50 -48.17 -20.03 -18.45
C ALA A 50 -47.75 -19.06 -17.32
N ALA A 51 -46.88 -19.52 -16.42
CA ALA A 51 -46.23 -18.68 -15.43
C ALA A 51 -45.60 -17.45 -16.11
N PRO A 52 -45.65 -16.25 -15.49
CA PRO A 52 -45.06 -15.06 -16.08
C PRO A 52 -43.56 -15.29 -16.30
N VAL A 53 -43.09 -15.11 -17.53
CA VAL A 53 -41.66 -15.14 -17.85
C VAL A 53 -41.06 -13.85 -17.30
N LEU A 54 -40.29 -13.95 -16.23
CA LEU A 54 -39.46 -12.85 -15.71
C LEU A 54 -38.24 -12.70 -16.62
N VAL A 55 -38.05 -11.50 -17.15
CA VAL A 55 -36.96 -11.16 -18.08
C VAL A 55 -35.82 -10.49 -17.32
N VAL A 56 -34.57 -10.76 -17.71
CA VAL A 56 -33.35 -10.19 -17.10
C VAL A 56 -33.40 -8.67 -16.97
N SER A 57 -34.11 -7.99 -17.88
CA SER A 57 -34.32 -6.54 -17.84
C SER A 57 -34.98 -6.04 -16.55
N ASP A 58 -35.89 -6.83 -15.97
CA ASP A 58 -36.62 -6.41 -14.77
C ASP A 58 -35.73 -6.57 -13.52
N ALA A 59 -34.93 -7.64 -13.46
CA ALA A 59 -33.94 -7.85 -12.41
C ALA A 59 -32.81 -6.81 -12.46
N LEU A 60 -32.36 -6.41 -13.66
CA LEU A 60 -31.37 -5.35 -13.82
C LEU A 60 -31.93 -3.99 -13.37
N ALA A 61 -33.20 -3.70 -13.66
CA ALA A 61 -33.85 -2.47 -13.21
C ALA A 61 -34.01 -2.42 -11.68
N GLU A 62 -34.33 -3.56 -11.05
CA GLU A 62 -34.38 -3.66 -9.58
C GLU A 62 -32.99 -3.49 -8.96
N LEU A 63 -31.96 -4.11 -9.55
CA LEU A 63 -30.57 -3.97 -9.13
C LEU A 63 -30.05 -2.53 -9.26
N GLU A 64 -30.46 -1.80 -10.31
CA GLU A 64 -30.15 -0.38 -10.49
C GLU A 64 -30.86 0.55 -9.49
N ALA A 65 -32.02 0.15 -8.98
CA ALA A 65 -32.82 0.94 -8.05
C ALA A 65 -32.43 0.73 -6.58
N MET A 66 -31.47 -0.16 -6.28
CA MET A 66 -31.02 -0.41 -4.91
C MET A 66 -30.11 0.70 -4.39
N ASP A 67 -30.41 1.16 -3.18
CA ASP A 67 -29.48 1.96 -2.39
C ASP A 67 -28.42 1.09 -1.71
N PRO A 68 -27.19 1.60 -1.50
CA PRO A 68 -26.17 0.88 -0.75
C PRO A 68 -26.62 0.59 0.69
N PRO A 69 -26.40 -0.62 1.21
CA PRO A 69 -26.73 -0.96 2.59
C PRO A 69 -26.02 -0.06 3.61
N PRO A 70 -26.64 0.19 4.78
CA PRO A 70 -25.94 0.83 5.89
C PRO A 70 -24.67 0.06 6.24
N ASP A 71 -23.60 0.78 6.56
CA ASP A 71 -22.29 0.22 6.94
C ASP A 71 -21.49 -0.44 5.81
N VAL A 72 -21.96 -0.36 4.55
CA VAL A 72 -21.20 -0.77 3.35
C VAL A 72 -20.72 0.45 2.58
N GLU A 73 -19.46 0.44 2.11
CA GLU A 73 -18.90 1.52 1.30
C GLU A 73 -19.63 1.65 -0.05
N PRO A 74 -20.09 2.85 -0.46
CA PRO A 74 -20.83 3.03 -1.72
C PRO A 74 -20.08 2.56 -2.97
N ALA A 75 -18.75 2.73 -3.01
CA ALA A 75 -17.92 2.29 -4.13
C ALA A 75 -17.84 0.76 -4.22
N LEU A 76 -17.74 0.07 -3.08
CA LEU A 76 -17.76 -1.39 -3.00
C LEU A 76 -19.12 -1.94 -3.44
N PHE A 77 -20.22 -1.38 -2.92
CA PHE A 77 -21.55 -1.81 -3.31
C PHE A 77 -21.79 -1.64 -4.82
N GLU A 78 -21.31 -0.54 -5.39
CA GLU A 78 -21.35 -0.30 -6.84
C GLU A 78 -20.54 -1.34 -7.63
N GLN A 79 -19.36 -1.73 -7.13
CA GLN A 79 -18.56 -2.80 -7.75
C GLN A 79 -19.32 -4.14 -7.77
N LEU A 80 -19.92 -4.52 -6.64
CA LEU A 80 -20.68 -5.76 -6.51
C LEU A 80 -21.93 -5.75 -7.41
N ARG A 81 -22.61 -4.61 -7.47
CA ARG A 81 -23.76 -4.36 -8.36
C ARG A 81 -23.38 -4.54 -9.83
N GLN A 82 -22.26 -3.96 -10.26
CA GLN A 82 -21.78 -4.10 -11.63
C GLN A 82 -21.36 -5.54 -11.96
N ALA A 83 -20.73 -6.24 -11.03
CA ALA A 83 -20.34 -7.63 -11.20
C ALA A 83 -21.57 -8.55 -11.33
N LEU A 84 -22.60 -8.37 -10.49
CA LEU A 84 -23.85 -9.12 -10.60
C LEU A 84 -24.59 -8.79 -11.91
N SER A 85 -24.67 -7.52 -12.29
CA SER A 85 -25.25 -7.08 -13.55
C SER A 85 -24.59 -7.78 -14.75
N THR A 86 -23.26 -7.81 -14.78
CA THR A 86 -22.48 -8.49 -15.82
C THR A 86 -22.82 -9.97 -15.89
N LYS A 87 -22.86 -10.66 -14.74
CA LYS A 87 -23.16 -12.09 -14.67
C LYS A 87 -24.60 -12.42 -15.08
N LEU A 88 -25.56 -11.57 -14.76
CA LEU A 88 -26.97 -11.72 -15.18
C LEU A 88 -27.12 -11.54 -16.69
N VAL A 89 -26.42 -10.57 -17.29
CA VAL A 89 -26.38 -10.38 -18.76
C VAL A 89 -25.77 -11.60 -19.45
N GLU A 90 -24.68 -12.17 -18.92
CA GLU A 90 -24.04 -13.38 -19.44
C GLU A 90 -25.00 -14.59 -19.46
N ARG A 91 -25.93 -14.69 -18.50
CA ARG A 91 -26.89 -15.80 -18.38
C ARG A 91 -27.98 -15.80 -19.47
N GLY A 92 -28.30 -14.62 -20.05
CA GLY A 92 -29.27 -14.46 -21.14
C GLY A 92 -30.73 -14.24 -20.71
N GLU A 93 -31.59 -13.80 -21.65
CA GLU A 93 -32.88 -13.12 -21.37
C GLU A 93 -33.96 -13.91 -20.62
N LYS A 94 -33.84 -15.23 -20.48
CA LYS A 94 -34.90 -16.07 -19.90
C LYS A 94 -34.43 -16.74 -18.62
N ILE A 95 -34.99 -16.31 -17.49
CA ILE A 95 -34.81 -16.98 -16.21
C ILE A 95 -36.07 -17.78 -15.87
N VAL A 96 -35.88 -19.04 -15.48
CA VAL A 96 -36.97 -19.91 -15.00
C VAL A 96 -36.66 -20.21 -13.54
N GLY A 97 -37.61 -19.92 -12.65
CA GLY A 97 -37.50 -20.36 -11.26
C GLY A 97 -37.52 -21.88 -11.21
N THR A 98 -36.51 -22.46 -10.56
CA THR A 98 -36.38 -23.91 -10.36
C THR A 98 -36.16 -24.21 -8.89
N PRO A 99 -36.49 -25.41 -8.41
CA PRO A 99 -36.02 -25.85 -7.10
C PRO A 99 -34.47 -25.92 -7.07
N PRO A 100 -33.84 -26.07 -5.88
CA PRO A 100 -32.40 -26.22 -5.77
C PRO A 100 -31.96 -27.52 -6.46
N GLU A 101 -31.23 -27.39 -7.56
CA GLU A 101 -30.80 -28.51 -8.40
C GLU A 101 -29.27 -28.61 -8.48
N GLY A 102 -28.77 -29.82 -8.73
CA GLY A 102 -27.36 -30.12 -8.93
C GLY A 102 -26.59 -30.46 -7.64
N PRO A 103 -25.40 -31.06 -7.76
CA PRO A 103 -24.68 -31.64 -6.62
C PRO A 103 -24.32 -30.65 -5.50
N ALA A 104 -24.11 -29.37 -5.85
CA ALA A 104 -23.79 -28.32 -4.88
C ALA A 104 -24.98 -27.97 -3.96
N ASN A 105 -26.21 -28.29 -4.38
CA ASN A 105 -27.44 -28.08 -3.61
C ASN A 105 -27.89 -29.35 -2.83
N ALA A 106 -27.14 -30.45 -2.92
CA ALA A 106 -27.46 -31.67 -2.20
C ALA A 106 -27.12 -31.54 -0.71
N VAL A 107 -28.08 -31.86 0.16
CA VAL A 107 -27.83 -32.00 1.60
C VAL A 107 -26.93 -33.21 1.83
N GLY A 108 -25.77 -32.99 2.46
CA GLY A 108 -24.76 -34.02 2.71
C GLY A 108 -24.52 -34.34 4.19
N ASN A 109 -25.35 -33.82 5.08
CA ASN A 109 -25.22 -33.98 6.54
C ASN A 109 -26.51 -34.44 7.21
N LEU A 110 -27.34 -35.21 6.50
CA LEU A 110 -28.57 -35.74 7.08
C LEU A 110 -28.26 -36.72 8.22
N SER A 111 -28.82 -36.46 9.40
CA SER A 111 -28.55 -37.25 10.61
C SER A 111 -29.82 -37.49 11.44
N ALA A 112 -29.79 -38.53 12.27
CA ALA A 112 -30.80 -38.77 13.29
C ALA A 112 -30.48 -37.92 14.53
N ALA A 113 -31.37 -36.98 14.86
CA ALA A 113 -31.22 -36.08 16.00
C ALA A 113 -31.89 -36.59 17.29
N GLY A 114 -32.85 -37.52 17.18
CA GLY A 114 -33.48 -38.13 18.35
C GLY A 114 -34.58 -39.12 17.98
N PHE A 115 -34.99 -39.93 18.95
CA PHE A 115 -36.13 -40.82 18.82
C PHE A 115 -36.93 -40.87 20.12
N ALA A 116 -38.24 -40.67 20.03
CA ALA A 116 -39.17 -40.73 21.17
C ALA A 116 -40.57 -41.15 20.70
N ASP A 117 -41.28 -41.92 21.52
CA ASP A 117 -42.68 -42.31 21.27
C ASP A 117 -42.97 -42.92 19.89
N GLY A 118 -42.02 -43.65 19.28
CA GLY A 118 -42.18 -44.25 17.95
C GLY A 118 -41.82 -43.32 16.78
N GLN A 119 -41.41 -42.09 17.06
CA GLN A 119 -41.06 -41.07 16.07
C GLN A 119 -39.56 -40.81 16.02
N LEU A 120 -39.01 -40.75 14.81
CA LEU A 120 -37.62 -40.39 14.51
C LEU A 120 -37.55 -38.92 14.13
N THR A 121 -36.71 -38.15 14.82
CA THR A 121 -36.37 -36.78 14.44
C THR A 121 -35.08 -36.78 13.61
N LEU A 122 -35.18 -36.28 12.39
CA LEU A 122 -34.09 -36.08 11.44
C LEU A 122 -33.67 -34.61 11.46
N ALA A 123 -32.38 -34.34 11.30
CA ALA A 123 -31.85 -32.99 11.20
C ALA A 123 -30.79 -32.86 10.11
N TRP A 124 -30.75 -31.68 9.49
CA TRP A 124 -29.79 -31.33 8.44
C TRP A 124 -29.60 -29.81 8.33
N SER A 125 -28.62 -29.38 7.55
CA SER A 125 -28.39 -27.95 7.26
C SER A 125 -29.06 -27.52 5.97
N TYR A 126 -29.62 -26.31 5.96
CA TYR A 126 -30.19 -25.67 4.78
C TYR A 126 -29.13 -25.41 3.71
N ILE A 127 -29.45 -25.73 2.46
CA ILE A 127 -28.60 -25.46 1.30
C ILE A 127 -29.47 -25.01 0.14
N ASN A 128 -29.22 -23.78 -0.32
CA ASN A 128 -29.60 -23.26 -1.62
C ASN A 128 -28.47 -22.33 -2.05
N VAL A 129 -27.63 -22.79 -2.97
CA VAL A 129 -26.39 -22.10 -3.33
C VAL A 129 -26.72 -20.74 -3.95
N GLY A 130 -26.14 -19.68 -3.40
CA GLY A 130 -26.40 -18.30 -3.82
C GLY A 130 -27.43 -17.54 -2.98
N ASP A 131 -28.17 -18.23 -2.11
CA ASP A 131 -29.12 -17.63 -1.15
C ASP A 131 -28.37 -17.32 0.15
N TYR A 132 -27.70 -16.16 0.17
CA TYR A 132 -26.81 -15.71 1.24
C TYR A 132 -27.55 -15.11 2.42
N ASN A 133 -28.78 -14.61 2.21
CA ASN A 133 -29.64 -14.16 3.30
C ASN A 133 -30.47 -15.31 3.91
N GLN A 134 -30.44 -16.49 3.28
CA GLN A 134 -31.13 -17.71 3.68
C GLN A 134 -32.66 -17.56 3.78
N ASP A 135 -33.25 -16.71 2.94
CA ASP A 135 -34.69 -16.44 2.93
C ASP A 135 -35.51 -17.45 2.09
N GLY A 136 -34.81 -18.37 1.41
CA GLY A 136 -35.42 -19.37 0.56
C GLY A 136 -35.40 -19.02 -0.92
N VAL A 137 -34.90 -17.85 -1.34
CA VAL A 137 -34.89 -17.42 -2.74
C VAL A 137 -33.56 -16.78 -3.09
N VAL A 138 -32.86 -17.34 -4.09
CA VAL A 138 -31.67 -16.68 -4.65
C VAL A 138 -32.10 -15.45 -5.46
N GLY A 139 -31.84 -14.26 -4.94
CA GLY A 139 -32.26 -13.00 -5.52
C GLY A 139 -31.26 -11.88 -5.31
N ILE A 140 -31.73 -10.65 -5.55
CA ILE A 140 -30.89 -9.45 -5.46
C ILE A 140 -30.57 -9.12 -4.00
N ALA A 141 -31.46 -9.46 -3.06
CA ALA A 141 -31.30 -9.21 -1.63
C ALA A 141 -30.06 -9.91 -1.05
N ASP A 142 -29.62 -11.02 -1.64
CA ASP A 142 -28.42 -11.77 -1.26
C ASP A 142 -27.12 -11.00 -1.47
N LEU A 143 -27.15 -9.91 -2.25
CA LEU A 143 -26.00 -9.01 -2.36
C LEU A 143 -25.68 -8.30 -1.04
N THR A 144 -26.68 -8.13 -0.17
CA THR A 144 -26.51 -7.38 1.09
C THR A 144 -25.61 -8.13 2.08
N PRO A 145 -25.87 -9.40 2.44
CA PRO A 145 -24.93 -10.17 3.26
C PRO A 145 -23.53 -10.29 2.65
N LEU A 146 -23.44 -10.43 1.32
CA LEU A 146 -22.14 -10.49 0.62
C LEU A 146 -21.35 -9.20 0.76
N ALA A 147 -22.00 -8.04 0.64
CA ALA A 147 -21.36 -6.75 0.78
C ALA A 147 -20.94 -6.46 2.23
N VAL A 148 -21.75 -6.87 3.21
CA VAL A 148 -21.45 -6.69 4.64
C VAL A 148 -20.20 -7.47 5.07
N HIS A 149 -20.02 -8.69 4.56
CA HIS A 149 -18.90 -9.57 4.92
C HIS A 149 -17.75 -9.54 3.89
N PHE A 150 -17.71 -8.56 2.99
CA PHE A 150 -16.71 -8.51 1.92
C PHE A 150 -15.28 -8.38 2.49
N GLY A 151 -14.41 -9.30 2.10
CA GLY A 151 -13.03 -9.39 2.59
C GLY A 151 -12.86 -10.18 3.90
N GLU A 152 -13.92 -10.72 4.48
CA GLU A 152 -13.83 -11.65 5.62
C GLU A 152 -13.44 -13.07 5.20
N SER A 153 -12.85 -13.82 6.14
CA SER A 153 -12.58 -15.26 5.98
C SER A 153 -13.56 -16.09 6.81
N THR A 154 -14.09 -17.15 6.20
CA THR A 154 -15.03 -18.08 6.84
C THR A 154 -14.36 -19.04 7.81
N GLU A 155 -13.02 -19.09 7.87
CA GLU A 155 -12.28 -19.86 8.88
C GLU A 155 -12.55 -19.37 10.31
N TYR A 156 -12.82 -18.08 10.47
CA TYR A 156 -12.93 -17.42 11.78
C TYR A 156 -14.31 -16.83 12.08
N SER A 157 -15.26 -16.89 11.13
CA SER A 157 -16.57 -16.24 11.24
C SER A 157 -17.69 -17.20 10.84
N SER A 158 -18.46 -17.68 11.83
CA SER A 158 -19.66 -18.50 11.63
C SER A 158 -20.75 -17.75 10.85
N ALA A 159 -20.83 -16.43 11.01
CA ALA A 159 -21.77 -15.57 10.30
C ALA A 159 -21.46 -15.47 8.79
N ALA A 160 -20.17 -15.54 8.42
CA ALA A 160 -19.71 -15.45 7.04
C ALA A 160 -19.84 -16.78 6.25
N ILE A 161 -19.98 -17.93 6.93
CA ILE A 161 -20.05 -19.27 6.30
C ILE A 161 -21.12 -19.39 5.20
N PRO A 162 -22.35 -18.86 5.35
CA PRO A 162 -23.37 -18.97 4.30
C PRO A 162 -23.06 -18.13 3.05
N VAL A 163 -22.18 -17.13 3.15
CA VAL A 163 -21.91 -16.11 2.13
C VAL A 163 -20.78 -16.52 1.16
N ASP A 164 -19.88 -17.40 1.60
CA ASP A 164 -18.82 -18.01 0.78
C ASP A 164 -19.42 -19.04 -0.19
N GLY A 165 -19.92 -18.52 -1.31
CA GLY A 165 -20.69 -19.30 -2.27
C GLY A 165 -19.84 -20.20 -3.15
N ASN A 166 -18.57 -19.84 -3.40
CA ASN A 166 -17.65 -20.70 -4.16
C ASN A 166 -16.88 -21.67 -3.23
N ASN A 167 -17.03 -21.51 -1.91
CA ASN A 167 -16.46 -22.33 -0.86
C ASN A 167 -14.91 -22.31 -0.87
N ASP A 168 -14.32 -21.14 -1.16
CA ASP A 168 -12.87 -20.90 -1.20
C ASP A 168 -12.30 -20.30 0.09
N THR A 169 -13.13 -20.13 1.11
CA THR A 169 -12.85 -19.57 2.45
C THR A 169 -12.66 -18.05 2.53
N PHE A 170 -12.81 -17.31 1.43
CA PHE A 170 -12.57 -15.86 1.39
C PHE A 170 -13.65 -15.10 0.62
N ILE A 171 -14.39 -14.22 1.30
CA ILE A 171 -15.54 -13.53 0.70
C ILE A 171 -15.06 -12.42 -0.24
N ASN A 172 -15.33 -12.58 -1.53
CA ASN A 172 -14.93 -11.63 -2.56
C ASN A 172 -15.87 -11.62 -3.77
N VAL A 173 -15.49 -10.93 -4.84
CA VAL A 173 -16.31 -10.80 -6.07
C VAL A 173 -16.61 -12.16 -6.72
N ALA A 174 -15.78 -13.18 -6.50
CA ALA A 174 -15.99 -14.53 -7.01
C ALA A 174 -17.31 -15.16 -6.51
N ASP A 175 -17.75 -14.80 -5.30
CA ASP A 175 -18.99 -15.27 -4.67
C ASP A 175 -20.26 -14.72 -5.33
N ILE A 176 -20.14 -13.80 -6.29
CA ILE A 176 -21.27 -13.40 -7.13
C ILE A 176 -21.63 -14.49 -8.14
N THR A 177 -20.66 -15.33 -8.53
CA THR A 177 -20.87 -16.33 -9.58
C THR A 177 -21.93 -17.38 -9.21
N PRO A 178 -21.90 -17.98 -8.00
CA PRO A 178 -22.94 -18.93 -7.56
C PRO A 178 -24.32 -18.27 -7.43
N LEU A 179 -24.40 -17.06 -6.86
CA LEU A 179 -25.63 -16.26 -6.79
C LEU A 179 -26.23 -16.05 -8.19
N ALA A 180 -25.43 -15.59 -9.16
CA ALA A 180 -25.92 -15.36 -10.52
C ALA A 180 -26.32 -16.66 -11.24
N ALA A 181 -25.57 -17.75 -11.02
CA ALA A 181 -25.86 -19.05 -11.63
C ALA A 181 -27.20 -19.63 -11.17
N HIS A 182 -27.52 -19.46 -9.89
CA HIS A 182 -28.73 -19.97 -9.24
C HIS A 182 -29.83 -18.92 -9.08
N PHE A 183 -29.68 -17.74 -9.68
CA PHE A 183 -30.66 -16.65 -9.55
C PHE A 183 -32.09 -17.10 -9.91
N PHE A 184 -33.03 -16.81 -9.00
CA PHE A 184 -34.41 -17.31 -8.90
C PHE A 184 -34.62 -18.78 -8.49
N ALA A 185 -33.55 -19.51 -8.12
CA ALA A 185 -33.73 -20.80 -7.46
C ALA A 185 -34.40 -20.59 -6.10
N SER A 186 -35.42 -21.39 -5.80
CA SER A 186 -36.19 -21.21 -4.56
C SER A 186 -36.40 -22.52 -3.80
N CYS A 187 -36.26 -22.45 -2.48
CA CYS A 187 -36.51 -23.52 -1.53
C CYS A 187 -37.55 -23.05 -0.51
N SER A 188 -38.77 -23.57 -0.61
CA SER A 188 -39.84 -23.30 0.36
C SER A 188 -39.81 -24.27 1.54
N GLY A 189 -39.07 -25.38 1.41
CA GLY A 189 -39.00 -26.43 2.41
C GLY A 189 -38.43 -27.74 1.86
N TYR A 190 -38.68 -28.83 2.58
CA TYR A 190 -38.19 -30.17 2.25
C TYR A 190 -39.28 -31.22 2.39
N VAL A 191 -39.24 -32.23 1.51
CA VAL A 191 -39.99 -33.49 1.66
C VAL A 191 -39.06 -34.53 2.26
N VAL A 192 -39.47 -35.13 3.37
CA VAL A 192 -38.80 -36.27 3.99
C VAL A 192 -39.33 -37.55 3.38
N GLN A 193 -38.44 -38.40 2.89
CA GLN A 193 -38.78 -39.70 2.36
C GLN A 193 -38.22 -40.82 3.21
N GLY A 194 -38.99 -41.91 3.32
CA GLY A 194 -38.59 -43.15 3.97
C GLY A 194 -38.67 -44.32 3.02
N LYS A 195 -37.79 -45.31 3.17
CA LYS A 195 -37.83 -46.56 2.43
C LYS A 195 -37.71 -47.76 3.37
N VAL A 196 -38.61 -48.72 3.16
CA VAL A 196 -38.54 -50.05 3.77
C VAL A 196 -37.48 -50.87 3.01
N PRO A 197 -36.55 -51.56 3.71
CA PRO A 197 -35.42 -52.26 3.08
C PRO A 197 -35.78 -53.15 1.89
N ASP A 198 -36.90 -53.87 1.96
CA ASP A 198 -37.28 -54.89 0.99
C ASP A 198 -38.21 -54.40 -0.15
N LEU A 199 -38.71 -53.15 -0.09
CA LEU A 199 -39.73 -52.66 -1.04
C LEU A 199 -39.20 -51.80 -2.19
N GLY A 200 -37.90 -51.50 -2.23
CA GLY A 200 -37.24 -50.86 -3.38
C GLY A 200 -37.55 -49.36 -3.58
N THR A 201 -38.73 -48.87 -3.20
CA THR A 201 -39.23 -47.49 -3.41
C THR A 201 -39.19 -46.63 -2.13
N TYR A 202 -39.09 -45.31 -2.30
CA TYR A 202 -39.21 -44.33 -1.22
C TYR A 202 -40.63 -43.75 -1.18
N ASP A 203 -41.20 -43.65 0.02
CA ASP A 203 -42.48 -43.02 0.30
C ASP A 203 -42.25 -41.63 0.94
N ASP A 204 -43.10 -40.66 0.65
CA ASP A 204 -43.07 -39.36 1.34
C ASP A 204 -43.71 -39.48 2.72
N LEU A 205 -42.96 -39.14 3.76
CA LEU A 205 -43.37 -39.26 5.16
C LEU A 205 -43.85 -37.93 5.75
N ALA A 206 -43.18 -36.83 5.39
CA ALA A 206 -43.50 -35.50 5.88
C ALA A 206 -43.05 -34.41 4.90
N THR A 207 -43.65 -33.23 5.02
CA THR A 207 -43.19 -32.00 4.38
C THR A 207 -42.95 -30.97 5.46
N VAL A 208 -41.78 -30.34 5.44
CA VAL A 208 -41.35 -29.34 6.42
C VAL A 208 -41.05 -28.04 5.69
N ASN A 209 -41.62 -26.94 6.19
CA ASN A 209 -41.33 -25.61 5.65
C ASN A 209 -39.95 -25.14 6.10
N LEU A 210 -39.32 -24.28 5.29
CA LEU A 210 -38.06 -23.65 5.67
C LEU A 210 -38.25 -22.78 6.94
N PRO A 211 -37.46 -23.00 8.02
CA PRO A 211 -37.50 -22.15 9.19
C PRO A 211 -36.81 -20.80 8.92
N PRO A 212 -37.10 -19.76 9.73
CA PRO A 212 -36.46 -18.46 9.55
C PRO A 212 -34.94 -18.54 9.78
N PRO A 213 -34.14 -17.68 9.12
CA PRO A 213 -32.70 -17.70 9.24
C PRO A 213 -32.24 -17.33 10.66
N PRO A 214 -31.19 -17.99 11.20
CA PRO A 214 -30.62 -17.68 12.50
C PRO A 214 -29.80 -16.37 12.47
N GLU A 215 -29.46 -15.82 13.65
CA GLU A 215 -28.59 -14.64 13.74
C GLU A 215 -27.15 -14.91 13.25
N GLU A 216 -26.66 -16.13 13.42
CA GLU A 216 -25.35 -16.58 12.90
C GLU A 216 -25.43 -18.01 12.37
N GLY A 217 -24.63 -18.30 11.33
CA GLY A 217 -24.48 -19.64 10.78
C GLY A 217 -25.58 -20.07 9.82
N ARG A 218 -25.51 -21.34 9.44
CA ARG A 218 -26.41 -21.96 8.46
C ARG A 218 -27.68 -22.46 9.15
N THR A 219 -28.84 -22.19 8.54
CA THR A 219 -30.16 -22.57 9.04
C THR A 219 -30.25 -24.08 9.24
N ARG A 220 -30.65 -24.52 10.44
CA ARG A 220 -30.83 -25.93 10.77
C ARG A 220 -32.29 -26.32 10.62
N VAL A 221 -32.55 -27.37 9.85
CA VAL A 221 -33.90 -27.89 9.59
C VAL A 221 -34.07 -29.22 10.32
N GLU A 222 -35.23 -29.42 10.92
CA GLU A 222 -35.60 -30.67 11.59
C GLU A 222 -36.96 -31.17 11.11
N ALA A 223 -37.10 -32.50 11.06
CA ALA A 223 -38.37 -33.14 10.78
C ALA A 223 -38.56 -34.39 11.64
N THR A 224 -39.74 -34.52 12.23
CA THR A 224 -40.12 -35.72 12.99
C THR A 224 -41.06 -36.58 12.16
N VAL A 225 -40.72 -37.85 11.97
CA VAL A 225 -41.47 -38.83 11.18
C VAL A 225 -41.75 -40.10 11.98
N GLU A 226 -42.87 -40.75 11.70
CA GLU A 226 -43.14 -42.08 12.27
C GLU A 226 -42.21 -43.11 11.64
N LEU A 227 -41.48 -43.86 12.48
CA LEU A 227 -40.45 -44.77 11.99
C LEU A 227 -41.04 -46.01 11.30
N CYS A 228 -42.12 -46.58 11.87
CA CYS A 228 -42.80 -47.78 11.34
C CYS A 228 -41.79 -48.85 10.83
N ASP A 229 -41.95 -49.30 9.58
CA ASP A 229 -41.04 -50.26 8.91
C ASP A 229 -39.91 -49.59 8.09
N TYR A 230 -39.84 -48.26 8.08
CA TYR A 230 -38.84 -47.51 7.32
C TYR A 230 -37.47 -47.59 7.99
N ARG A 231 -36.42 -47.81 7.19
CA ARG A 231 -35.02 -47.87 7.67
C ARG A 231 -34.07 -46.96 6.91
N TYR A 232 -34.45 -46.51 5.72
CA TYR A 232 -33.65 -45.59 4.91
C TYR A 232 -34.38 -44.26 4.78
N PHE A 233 -33.73 -43.15 5.08
CA PHE A 233 -34.30 -41.81 5.05
C PHE A 233 -33.49 -40.90 4.15
N ARG A 234 -34.17 -39.98 3.46
CA ARG A 234 -33.54 -38.88 2.71
C ARG A 234 -34.47 -37.67 2.69
N VAL A 235 -33.93 -36.49 2.41
CA VAL A 235 -34.70 -35.25 2.27
C VAL A 235 -34.55 -34.69 0.86
N ILE A 236 -35.58 -34.01 0.35
CA ILE A 236 -35.60 -33.42 -0.99
C ILE A 236 -36.10 -31.99 -0.88
N PRO A 237 -35.34 -30.97 -1.30
CA PRO A 237 -35.81 -29.59 -1.29
C PRO A 237 -36.96 -29.41 -2.29
N ILE A 238 -37.91 -28.54 -1.95
CA ILE A 238 -39.05 -28.20 -2.79
C ILE A 238 -39.16 -26.69 -2.97
N ASP A 239 -39.59 -26.25 -4.15
CA ASP A 239 -39.89 -24.83 -4.40
C ASP A 239 -41.30 -24.43 -3.92
N GLY A 240 -41.70 -23.18 -4.15
CA GLY A 240 -43.04 -22.68 -3.78
C GLY A 240 -44.21 -23.35 -4.51
N GLU A 241 -43.96 -24.09 -5.59
CA GLU A 241 -44.94 -24.87 -6.36
C GLU A 241 -44.87 -26.38 -6.05
N ALA A 242 -44.03 -26.78 -5.09
CA ALA A 242 -43.74 -28.16 -4.71
C ALA A 242 -43.03 -29.02 -5.77
N ASN A 243 -42.35 -28.39 -6.74
CA ASN A 243 -41.41 -29.09 -7.62
C ASN A 243 -40.18 -29.53 -6.81
N ARG A 244 -39.61 -30.68 -7.14
CA ARG A 244 -38.53 -31.33 -6.37
C ARG A 244 -37.16 -31.04 -6.95
N GLY A 245 -36.23 -30.68 -6.08
CA GLY A 245 -34.82 -30.52 -6.40
C GLY A 245 -33.97 -31.77 -6.15
N GLU A 246 -32.69 -31.57 -5.87
CA GLU A 246 -31.70 -32.63 -5.69
C GLU A 246 -31.87 -33.36 -4.33
N PRO A 247 -32.03 -34.70 -4.30
CA PRO A 247 -32.13 -35.46 -3.05
C PRO A 247 -30.84 -35.44 -2.21
N SER A 248 -30.99 -35.53 -0.89
CA SER A 248 -29.87 -35.68 0.05
C SER A 248 -29.17 -37.04 -0.06
N ASP A 249 -28.08 -37.16 0.70
CA ASP A 249 -27.55 -38.45 1.12
C ASP A 249 -28.60 -39.32 1.85
N VAL A 250 -28.39 -40.64 1.84
CA VAL A 250 -29.33 -41.61 2.43
C VAL A 250 -28.83 -42.00 3.82
N LEU A 251 -29.65 -41.71 4.83
CA LEU A 251 -29.43 -42.15 6.20
C LEU A 251 -30.06 -43.53 6.42
N TYR A 252 -29.27 -44.50 6.92
CA TYR A 252 -29.79 -45.78 7.41
C TYR A 252 -29.96 -45.73 8.94
N TYR A 253 -31.14 -46.07 9.45
CA TYR A 253 -31.47 -46.08 10.88
C TYR A 253 -31.85 -47.49 11.36
N ASP A 254 -31.07 -48.03 12.30
CA ASP A 254 -31.21 -49.38 12.84
C ASP A 254 -32.11 -49.41 14.09
N ILE A 255 -32.87 -50.50 14.31
CA ILE A 255 -33.90 -50.61 15.36
C ILE A 255 -33.78 -51.87 16.22
N HIS A 256 -32.80 -51.88 17.12
CA HIS A 256 -32.64 -52.99 18.05
C HIS A 256 -32.42 -52.47 19.49
N PRO A 257 -32.91 -53.19 20.52
CA PRO A 257 -32.60 -52.87 21.91
C PRO A 257 -31.08 -52.89 22.13
N PRO A 258 -30.59 -52.22 23.19
CA PRO A 258 -29.18 -52.27 23.50
C PRO A 258 -28.79 -53.72 23.80
N HIS A 259 -27.57 -54.09 23.43
CA HIS A 259 -26.97 -55.36 23.80
C HIS A 259 -25.52 -55.13 24.20
N ILE A 260 -25.22 -55.32 25.48
CA ILE A 260 -23.89 -55.16 26.05
C ILE A 260 -23.11 -56.46 25.82
N VAL A 261 -22.09 -56.38 24.97
CA VAL A 261 -21.26 -57.51 24.57
C VAL A 261 -20.16 -57.79 25.61
N GLY A 262 -19.67 -56.73 26.27
CA GLY A 262 -18.66 -56.84 27.31
C GLY A 262 -18.04 -55.50 27.68
N LEU A 263 -17.04 -55.55 28.56
CA LEU A 263 -16.29 -54.40 29.06
C LEU A 263 -14.83 -54.52 28.67
N ASN A 264 -14.16 -53.38 28.46
CA ASN A 264 -12.71 -53.32 28.25
C ASN A 264 -11.92 -53.87 29.46
N ARG A 265 -12.43 -53.68 30.68
CA ARG A 265 -11.82 -54.10 31.95
C ARG A 265 -12.90 -54.45 32.98
N THR A 266 -12.51 -55.22 33.99
CA THR A 266 -13.35 -55.64 35.14
C THR A 266 -12.64 -55.47 36.48
N GLY A 267 -11.62 -54.61 36.55
CA GLY A 267 -10.79 -54.45 37.74
C GLY A 267 -9.53 -53.63 37.47
N GLY A 268 -8.73 -53.44 38.52
CA GLY A 268 -7.47 -52.69 38.51
C GLY A 268 -6.82 -52.66 39.88
N VAL A 269 -5.81 -51.81 40.08
CA VAL A 269 -5.15 -51.67 41.39
C VAL A 269 -5.78 -50.58 42.24
N THR A 270 -5.70 -50.72 43.57
CA THR A 270 -6.20 -49.70 44.51
C THR A 270 -5.58 -48.33 44.22
N GLY A 271 -6.39 -47.27 44.12
CA GLY A 271 -5.94 -45.92 43.82
C GLY A 271 -5.68 -45.62 42.34
N GLU A 272 -5.88 -46.57 41.42
CA GLU A 272 -5.82 -46.34 39.98
C GLU A 272 -7.08 -45.62 39.50
N GLU A 273 -6.92 -44.59 38.67
CA GLU A 273 -8.02 -44.06 37.85
C GLU A 273 -8.18 -44.95 36.61
N VAL A 274 -9.34 -45.61 36.50
CA VAL A 274 -9.62 -46.54 35.42
C VAL A 274 -10.81 -46.05 34.61
N GLN A 275 -10.63 -45.92 33.30
CA GLN A 275 -11.74 -45.68 32.37
C GLN A 275 -12.38 -47.02 31.97
N PHE A 276 -13.67 -47.13 32.23
CA PHE A 276 -14.49 -48.26 31.79
C PHE A 276 -15.19 -47.90 30.48
N SER A 277 -15.01 -48.74 29.46
CA SER A 277 -15.65 -48.57 28.15
C SER A 277 -16.45 -49.84 27.83
N PRO A 278 -17.78 -49.73 27.66
CA PRO A 278 -18.61 -50.86 27.30
C PRO A 278 -18.66 -51.04 25.78
N THR A 279 -18.68 -52.29 25.33
CA THR A 279 -18.98 -52.61 23.93
C THR A 279 -20.48 -52.88 23.83
N VAL A 280 -21.25 -51.92 23.31
CA VAL A 280 -22.72 -51.99 23.23
C VAL A 280 -23.17 -51.83 21.78
N SER A 281 -24.04 -52.72 21.32
CA SER A 281 -24.77 -52.58 20.05
C SER A 281 -26.22 -52.19 20.31
N GLY A 282 -26.88 -51.52 19.36
CA GLY A 282 -28.27 -51.08 19.52
C GLY A 282 -28.55 -49.72 18.89
N ALA A 283 -29.82 -49.35 18.84
CA ALA A 283 -30.25 -48.06 18.30
C ALA A 283 -29.90 -46.90 19.25
N ARG A 284 -29.34 -45.80 18.73
CA ARG A 284 -29.07 -44.55 19.47
C ARG A 284 -30.27 -43.58 19.37
N PRO A 285 -30.50 -42.68 20.35
CA PRO A 285 -29.72 -42.46 21.58
C PRO A 285 -29.94 -43.54 22.65
N MET A 286 -28.91 -43.81 23.45
CA MET A 286 -28.93 -44.74 24.59
C MET A 286 -28.46 -44.00 25.85
N SER A 287 -28.98 -44.37 27.02
CA SER A 287 -28.52 -43.90 28.32
C SER A 287 -27.83 -45.02 29.09
N PHE A 288 -26.82 -44.69 29.88
CA PHE A 288 -26.02 -45.62 30.66
C PHE A 288 -26.16 -45.33 32.16
N GLU A 289 -26.19 -46.38 32.97
CA GLU A 289 -26.16 -46.28 34.43
C GLU A 289 -25.22 -47.36 34.97
N TRP A 290 -24.18 -46.93 35.70
CA TRP A 290 -23.21 -47.81 36.33
C TRP A 290 -23.49 -47.97 37.83
N ASP A 291 -23.13 -49.12 38.41
CA ASP A 291 -22.99 -49.31 39.85
C ASP A 291 -21.72 -50.14 40.11
N PHE A 292 -20.69 -49.52 40.69
CA PHE A 292 -19.42 -50.16 41.03
C PHE A 292 -19.40 -50.82 42.43
N GLY A 293 -20.55 -51.06 43.05
CA GLY A 293 -20.66 -51.86 44.27
C GLY A 293 -20.02 -51.24 45.53
N GLY A 294 -19.82 -49.92 45.52
CA GLY A 294 -19.20 -49.11 46.58
C GLY A 294 -17.68 -49.10 46.57
N ARG A 295 -17.02 -49.66 45.55
CA ARG A 295 -15.55 -49.77 45.47
C ARG A 295 -14.90 -48.87 44.41
N ALA A 296 -15.64 -47.93 43.84
CA ALA A 296 -15.08 -46.89 42.99
C ALA A 296 -15.76 -45.53 43.24
N GLU A 297 -15.05 -44.43 42.96
CA GLU A 297 -15.59 -43.07 43.03
C GLU A 297 -15.43 -42.36 41.67
N PRO A 298 -16.52 -41.83 41.07
CA PRO A 298 -17.91 -41.96 41.50
C PRO A 298 -18.43 -43.40 41.38
N ASN A 299 -19.30 -43.82 42.31
CA ASN A 299 -19.85 -45.19 42.29
C ASN A 299 -20.92 -45.42 41.21
N ASN A 300 -21.71 -44.39 40.89
CA ASN A 300 -22.84 -44.47 39.96
C ASN A 300 -22.80 -43.39 38.86
N PRO A 301 -21.78 -43.38 38.00
CA PRO A 301 -21.75 -42.47 36.86
C PRO A 301 -22.81 -42.86 35.81
N ILE A 302 -23.20 -41.88 34.98
CA ILE A 302 -24.20 -42.02 33.91
C ILE A 302 -23.62 -41.84 32.50
N ASP A 303 -22.31 -41.55 32.41
CA ASP A 303 -21.61 -41.42 31.14
C ASP A 303 -21.43 -42.80 30.47
N GLU A 304 -21.37 -42.83 29.14
CA GLU A 304 -21.10 -44.06 28.37
C GLU A 304 -19.73 -44.66 28.75
N GLU A 305 -18.73 -43.81 29.00
CA GLU A 305 -17.36 -44.23 29.35
C GLU A 305 -16.84 -43.50 30.61
N PRO A 306 -17.22 -43.93 31.83
CA PRO A 306 -16.80 -43.26 33.04
C PRO A 306 -15.35 -43.57 33.41
N THR A 307 -14.65 -42.56 33.91
CA THR A 307 -13.39 -42.72 34.64
C THR A 307 -13.66 -42.72 36.13
N VAL A 308 -13.24 -43.78 36.83
CA VAL A 308 -13.46 -43.94 38.27
C VAL A 308 -12.17 -44.28 39.00
N LEU A 309 -12.02 -43.76 40.22
CA LEU A 309 -10.91 -44.08 41.11
C LEU A 309 -11.23 -45.36 41.89
N LEU A 310 -10.41 -46.41 41.75
CA LEU A 310 -10.60 -47.67 42.46
C LEU A 310 -10.27 -47.53 43.95
N GLY A 311 -11.22 -47.95 44.80
CA GLY A 311 -11.13 -47.87 46.26
C GLY A 311 -10.38 -49.04 46.88
N ALA A 312 -10.87 -49.54 48.01
CA ALA A 312 -10.17 -50.58 48.78
C ALA A 312 -10.05 -51.92 48.03
N VAL A 313 -8.93 -52.61 48.26
CA VAL A 313 -8.63 -53.98 47.76
C VAL A 313 -9.76 -54.98 48.10
N GLY A 314 -10.06 -55.86 47.14
CA GLY A 314 -11.04 -56.94 47.23
C GLY A 314 -12.02 -56.95 46.07
N ASP A 315 -12.89 -57.96 46.06
CA ASP A 315 -13.92 -58.13 45.03
C ASP A 315 -15.26 -57.52 45.47
N CYS A 316 -16.04 -57.01 44.51
CA CYS A 316 -17.47 -56.68 44.67
C CYS A 316 -18.26 -56.98 43.40
N GLN A 317 -19.58 -57.05 43.51
CA GLN A 317 -20.48 -57.14 42.36
C GLN A 317 -20.80 -55.75 41.85
N ALA A 318 -20.71 -55.57 40.53
CA ALA A 318 -20.95 -54.32 39.82
C ALA A 318 -21.87 -54.57 38.62
N THR A 319 -22.57 -53.54 38.18
CA THR A 319 -23.54 -53.63 37.07
C THR A 319 -23.41 -52.44 36.12
N LEU A 320 -23.66 -52.68 34.84
CA LEU A 320 -23.89 -51.66 33.81
C LEU A 320 -25.27 -51.88 33.21
N THR A 321 -26.09 -50.84 33.19
CA THR A 321 -27.39 -50.84 32.53
C THR A 321 -27.36 -49.90 31.33
N ALA A 322 -27.70 -50.41 30.15
CA ALA A 322 -27.88 -49.62 28.94
C ALA A 322 -29.37 -49.62 28.56
N VAL A 323 -29.96 -48.44 28.36
CA VAL A 323 -31.38 -48.28 28.03
C VAL A 323 -31.51 -47.50 26.73
N ASN A 324 -32.35 -48.00 25.83
CA ASN A 324 -32.92 -47.19 24.77
C ASN A 324 -34.44 -47.36 24.74
N VAL A 325 -35.08 -46.63 23.85
CA VAL A 325 -36.53 -46.67 23.60
C VAL A 325 -37.09 -48.03 23.16
N PHE A 326 -36.24 -48.97 22.73
CA PHE A 326 -36.62 -50.30 22.27
C PHE A 326 -36.37 -51.39 23.34
N GLY A 327 -35.66 -51.08 24.41
CA GLY A 327 -35.42 -51.99 25.53
C GLY A 327 -34.25 -51.60 26.42
N GLU A 328 -33.97 -52.48 27.36
CA GLU A 328 -32.89 -52.36 28.34
C GLU A 328 -32.06 -53.65 28.31
N ASP A 329 -30.75 -53.51 28.50
CA ASP A 329 -29.85 -54.63 28.75
C ASP A 329 -28.99 -54.32 29.98
N VAL A 330 -28.80 -55.34 30.83
CA VAL A 330 -28.06 -55.23 32.10
C VAL A 330 -26.91 -56.23 32.07
N TYR A 331 -25.69 -55.72 32.26
CA TYR A 331 -24.46 -56.50 32.30
C TYR A 331 -23.90 -56.53 33.72
N GLU A 332 -23.97 -57.70 34.37
CA GLU A 332 -23.37 -57.93 35.68
C GLU A 332 -21.90 -58.37 35.54
N PHE A 333 -21.00 -57.79 36.32
CA PHE A 333 -19.59 -58.18 36.37
C PHE A 333 -19.03 -58.10 37.79
N THR A 334 -17.97 -58.87 38.05
CA THR A 334 -17.22 -58.79 39.30
C THR A 334 -16.09 -57.78 39.15
N LEU A 335 -16.10 -56.72 39.96
CA LEU A 335 -15.03 -55.74 40.04
C LEU A 335 -13.97 -56.23 41.03
N THR A 336 -12.78 -56.57 40.53
CA THR A 336 -11.64 -57.01 41.34
C THR A 336 -10.62 -55.88 41.50
N VAL A 337 -10.47 -55.38 42.73
CA VAL A 337 -9.43 -54.41 43.09
C VAL A 337 -8.29 -55.14 43.78
N THR A 338 -7.09 -55.15 43.18
CA THR A 338 -5.90 -55.77 43.77
C THR A 338 -5.00 -54.76 44.45
N ALA A 339 -4.21 -55.20 45.44
CA ALA A 339 -3.03 -54.44 45.85
C ALA A 339 -1.99 -54.50 44.74
N GLU A 340 -1.20 -53.44 44.58
CA GLU A 340 -0.01 -53.47 43.74
C GLU A 340 0.97 -54.52 44.29
N PRO A 341 1.50 -55.43 43.44
CA PRO A 341 2.51 -56.40 43.88
C PRO A 341 3.82 -55.65 44.21
N PRO A 342 4.53 -56.03 45.29
CA PRO A 342 5.77 -55.35 45.65
C PRO A 342 6.82 -55.53 44.55
N GLU A 343 7.50 -54.45 44.18
CA GLU A 343 8.52 -54.45 43.12
C GLU A 343 9.84 -55.05 43.64
N PRO A 344 10.48 -56.00 42.94
CA PRO A 344 11.82 -56.50 43.30
C PRO A 344 12.85 -55.37 43.21
N PRO A 345 13.97 -55.43 43.96
CA PRO A 345 14.99 -54.41 43.87
C PRO A 345 15.61 -54.43 42.47
N GLU A 346 15.98 -53.26 41.95
CA GLU A 346 16.78 -53.10 40.72
C GLU A 346 17.89 -52.09 41.01
N ILE A 347 19.15 -52.52 40.88
CA ILE A 347 20.32 -51.67 41.10
C ILE A 347 20.60 -50.92 39.80
N THR A 348 20.35 -49.62 39.79
CA THR A 348 20.50 -48.80 38.58
C THR A 348 21.87 -48.15 38.47
N SER A 349 22.53 -47.87 39.60
CA SER A 349 23.90 -47.37 39.61
C SER A 349 24.61 -47.67 40.92
N VAL A 350 25.93 -47.74 40.85
CA VAL A 350 26.84 -47.73 42.00
C VAL A 350 27.86 -46.62 41.79
N GLU A 351 28.07 -45.81 42.83
CA GLU A 351 29.07 -44.75 42.83
C GLU A 351 29.95 -44.82 44.09
N PRO A 352 31.25 -44.49 44.00
CA PRO A 352 31.99 -44.11 42.78
C PRO A 352 32.52 -45.33 42.01
N ALA A 353 32.63 -45.24 40.67
CA ALA A 353 33.27 -46.26 39.83
C ALA A 353 34.80 -46.08 39.70
N GLU A 354 35.31 -44.91 40.06
CA GLU A 354 36.72 -44.55 40.03
C GLU A 354 37.17 -44.05 41.40
N VAL A 355 38.31 -44.54 41.87
CA VAL A 355 38.82 -44.24 43.23
C VAL A 355 40.31 -43.94 43.21
N VAL A 356 40.79 -43.21 44.21
CA VAL A 356 42.23 -42.92 44.36
C VAL A 356 42.85 -43.88 45.37
N GLN A 357 44.00 -44.46 45.02
CA GLN A 357 44.76 -45.37 45.88
C GLN A 357 44.92 -44.78 47.31
N ASP A 358 44.68 -45.63 48.31
CA ASP A 358 44.75 -45.34 49.75
C ASP A 358 43.79 -44.23 50.26
N ARG A 359 42.89 -43.71 49.41
CA ARG A 359 41.80 -42.81 49.83
C ARG A 359 40.60 -43.64 50.29
N LEU A 360 39.95 -43.19 51.37
CA LEU A 360 38.71 -43.80 51.86
C LEU A 360 37.53 -43.17 51.11
N GLU A 361 36.80 -43.99 50.38
CA GLU A 361 35.67 -43.59 49.53
C GLU A 361 34.37 -44.16 50.09
N GLN A 362 33.29 -43.39 50.03
CA GLN A 362 31.97 -43.86 50.42
C GLN A 362 31.24 -44.39 49.19
N PHE A 363 30.91 -45.68 49.21
CA PHE A 363 30.12 -46.31 48.14
C PHE A 363 28.64 -46.17 48.44
N THR A 364 27.86 -45.90 47.40
CA THR A 364 26.40 -45.82 47.44
C THR A 364 25.82 -46.51 46.22
N ALA A 365 24.59 -46.97 46.31
CA ALA A 365 23.86 -47.54 45.19
C ALA A 365 22.48 -46.92 45.07
N THR A 366 22.06 -46.66 43.84
CA THR A 366 20.67 -46.31 43.53
C THR A 366 19.90 -47.60 43.30
N VAL A 367 18.88 -47.84 44.13
CA VAL A 367 18.08 -49.06 44.10
C VAL A 367 16.61 -48.67 43.94
N ASN A 368 15.99 -49.12 42.86
CA ASN A 368 14.54 -49.06 42.67
C ASN A 368 13.88 -50.28 43.31
N GLY A 369 12.56 -50.23 43.55
CA GLY A 369 11.79 -51.32 44.15
C GLY A 369 11.32 -51.01 45.58
N ASP A 370 10.59 -51.96 46.18
CA ASP A 370 9.93 -51.71 47.47
C ASP A 370 10.79 -52.09 48.68
N PRO A 371 10.98 -51.19 49.68
CA PRO A 371 11.69 -51.52 50.91
C PRO A 371 10.87 -52.49 51.79
N PRO A 372 11.50 -53.23 52.73
CA PRO A 372 12.88 -53.07 53.20
C PRO A 372 13.92 -53.78 52.33
N PHE A 373 15.04 -53.09 52.07
CA PHE A 373 16.22 -53.63 51.39
C PHE A 373 17.27 -54.18 52.35
N THR A 374 17.97 -55.21 51.92
CA THR A 374 19.23 -55.68 52.53
C THR A 374 20.35 -55.66 51.49
N TYR A 375 21.53 -55.17 51.87
CA TYR A 375 22.69 -54.97 51.00
C TYR A 375 23.80 -55.99 51.31
N ASP A 376 24.48 -56.45 50.28
CA ASP A 376 25.65 -57.33 50.35
C ASP A 376 26.68 -56.89 49.30
N TRP A 377 27.74 -56.23 49.76
CA TRP A 377 28.81 -55.67 48.93
C TRP A 377 30.05 -56.56 48.98
N GLU A 378 30.64 -56.83 47.83
CA GLU A 378 31.92 -57.53 47.68
C GLU A 378 32.87 -56.67 46.83
N PHE A 379 33.98 -56.21 47.41
CA PHE A 379 34.95 -55.28 46.80
C PHE A 379 36.31 -55.92 46.45
N GLY A 380 36.49 -57.22 46.71
CA GLY A 380 37.73 -57.96 46.40
C GLY A 380 38.87 -57.79 47.43
N GLU A 381 39.95 -58.57 47.25
CA GLU A 381 41.02 -58.72 48.28
C GLU A 381 41.92 -57.49 48.47
N THR A 382 41.97 -56.58 47.49
CA THR A 382 42.80 -55.36 47.54
C THR A 382 42.10 -54.19 48.24
N ALA A 383 40.81 -54.35 48.53
CA ALA A 383 39.96 -53.40 49.22
C ALA A 383 40.00 -53.60 50.75
N ASN A 384 39.79 -52.51 51.49
CA ASN A 384 39.71 -52.53 52.95
C ASN A 384 38.52 -51.68 53.43
N PRO A 385 37.44 -52.29 53.97
CA PRO A 385 37.21 -53.75 54.08
C PRO A 385 36.88 -54.40 52.72
N PRO A 386 37.11 -55.73 52.55
CA PRO A 386 36.85 -56.44 51.29
C PRO A 386 35.35 -56.74 51.02
N SER A 387 34.49 -56.66 52.03
CA SER A 387 33.03 -56.80 51.89
C SER A 387 32.28 -55.99 52.97
N SER A 388 30.99 -55.70 52.75
CA SER A 388 30.14 -54.96 53.69
C SER A 388 28.65 -55.28 53.53
N SER A 389 27.87 -55.12 54.60
CA SER A 389 26.40 -55.19 54.58
C SER A 389 25.72 -53.85 54.89
N GLU A 390 26.50 -52.77 54.98
CA GLU A 390 25.97 -51.42 55.16
C GLU A 390 25.39 -50.90 53.84
N ALA A 391 24.34 -50.09 53.91
CA ALA A 391 23.77 -49.45 52.71
C ALA A 391 24.74 -48.47 52.04
N SER A 392 25.72 -47.93 52.79
CA SER A 392 26.72 -46.99 52.25
C SER A 392 28.10 -47.16 52.90
N PRO A 393 28.86 -48.21 52.53
CA PRO A 393 30.13 -48.54 53.17
C PRO A 393 31.26 -47.58 52.78
N GLN A 394 32.25 -47.42 53.67
CA GLN A 394 33.49 -46.70 53.37
C GLN A 394 34.64 -47.69 53.09
N VAL A 395 35.27 -47.58 51.92
CA VAL A 395 36.25 -48.56 51.41
C VAL A 395 37.47 -47.83 50.83
N SER A 396 38.65 -48.41 51.02
CA SER A 396 39.91 -47.92 50.44
C SER A 396 40.64 -49.04 49.68
N PHE A 397 41.41 -48.69 48.64
CA PHE A 397 42.09 -49.65 47.78
C PHE A 397 43.60 -49.40 47.76
N SER A 398 44.39 -50.45 47.98
CA SER A 398 45.84 -50.33 48.18
C SER A 398 46.69 -50.60 46.93
N VAL A 399 46.08 -51.03 45.82
CA VAL A 399 46.76 -51.44 44.57
C VAL A 399 46.13 -50.73 43.37
N VAL A 400 46.98 -50.11 42.53
CA VAL A 400 46.57 -49.43 41.29
C VAL A 400 46.31 -50.45 40.19
N GLN A 401 45.11 -51.02 40.19
CA GLN A 401 44.59 -51.90 39.16
C GLN A 401 43.06 -51.86 39.17
N PRO A 402 42.38 -52.22 38.07
CA PRO A 402 40.94 -52.44 38.11
C PRO A 402 40.58 -53.57 39.09
N VAL A 403 39.48 -53.40 39.82
CA VAL A 403 38.98 -54.34 40.82
C VAL A 403 37.54 -54.70 40.49
N ASP A 404 37.29 -55.98 40.21
CA ASP A 404 35.93 -56.50 40.05
C ASP A 404 35.22 -56.51 41.41
N ALA A 405 34.07 -55.86 41.47
CA ALA A 405 33.23 -55.75 42.65
C ALA A 405 31.78 -56.16 42.31
N SER A 406 31.00 -56.51 43.33
CA SER A 406 29.59 -56.78 43.16
C SER A 406 28.76 -56.26 44.33
N LEU A 407 27.51 -55.90 44.03
CA LEU A 407 26.49 -55.57 45.00
C LEU A 407 25.28 -56.46 44.76
N THR A 408 24.79 -57.12 45.80
CA THR A 408 23.48 -57.77 45.80
C THR A 408 22.53 -57.02 46.73
N VAL A 409 21.36 -56.65 46.21
CA VAL A 409 20.27 -56.06 47.00
C VAL A 409 19.07 -56.99 46.98
N THR A 410 18.44 -57.21 48.14
CA THR A 410 17.31 -58.14 48.29
C THR A 410 16.15 -57.48 49.03
N ASN A 411 14.92 -57.78 48.59
CA ASN A 411 13.67 -57.47 49.29
C ASN A 411 12.74 -58.72 49.29
N PRO A 412 11.53 -58.66 49.87
CA PRO A 412 10.60 -59.79 49.87
C PRO A 412 10.09 -60.24 48.49
N ALA A 413 10.15 -59.39 47.47
CA ALA A 413 9.71 -59.65 46.10
C ALA A 413 10.80 -60.30 45.22
N GLY A 414 12.09 -60.09 45.55
CA GLY A 414 13.21 -60.67 44.82
C GLY A 414 14.57 -60.12 45.23
N SER A 415 15.58 -60.39 44.42
CA SER A 415 16.94 -59.87 44.57
C SER A 415 17.51 -59.46 43.22
N ASP A 416 18.38 -58.47 43.23
CA ASP A 416 19.16 -58.06 42.07
C ASP A 416 20.65 -57.98 42.44
N THR A 417 21.50 -58.33 41.49
CA THR A 417 22.96 -58.36 41.65
C THR A 417 23.61 -57.63 40.49
N LEU A 418 24.37 -56.58 40.82
CA LEU A 418 25.17 -55.82 39.87
C LEU A 418 26.65 -56.15 40.07
N GLU A 419 27.29 -56.68 39.04
CA GLU A 419 28.75 -56.76 38.93
C GLU A 419 29.26 -55.49 38.24
N PHE A 420 30.30 -54.88 38.81
CA PHE A 420 30.89 -53.64 38.29
C PHE A 420 32.41 -53.63 38.53
N GLU A 421 33.14 -52.88 37.71
CA GLU A 421 34.59 -52.74 37.83
C GLU A 421 34.92 -51.38 38.46
N ILE A 422 35.77 -51.38 39.48
CA ILE A 422 36.29 -50.18 40.12
C ILE A 422 37.69 -49.90 39.58
N THR A 423 37.88 -48.75 38.93
CA THR A 423 39.21 -48.35 38.47
C THR A 423 39.96 -47.59 39.58
N VAL A 424 41.08 -48.16 40.04
CA VAL A 424 41.93 -47.52 41.07
C VAL A 424 43.05 -46.71 40.39
N TYR A 425 43.07 -45.40 40.63
CA TYR A 425 44.09 -44.49 40.11
C TYR A 425 45.20 -44.23 41.14
N PRO A 426 46.45 -43.98 40.69
CA PRO A 426 47.52 -43.53 41.58
C PRO A 426 47.20 -42.13 42.15
N PRO A 427 47.85 -41.70 43.24
CA PRO A 427 47.69 -40.33 43.74
C PRO A 427 48.06 -39.28 42.68
N GLY A 428 47.24 -38.23 42.56
CA GLY A 428 47.40 -37.15 41.60
C GLY A 428 47.01 -35.79 42.17
N ASP A 429 47.28 -34.74 41.39
CA ASP A 429 46.98 -33.36 41.77
C ASP A 429 45.57 -32.93 41.32
N PRO A 430 44.80 -32.21 42.18
CA PRO A 430 43.51 -31.65 41.80
C PRO A 430 43.64 -30.61 40.68
N PRO A 431 42.55 -30.32 39.93
CA PRO A 431 42.54 -29.23 38.97
C PRO A 431 42.80 -27.89 39.67
N LEU A 432 43.56 -27.02 39.04
CA LEU A 432 43.80 -25.65 39.45
C LEU A 432 43.73 -24.75 38.22
N ILE A 433 42.64 -23.98 38.11
CA ILE A 433 42.42 -23.00 37.04
C ILE A 433 43.14 -21.70 37.43
N THR A 434 43.92 -21.14 36.51
CA THR A 434 44.74 -19.93 36.73
C THR A 434 44.30 -18.73 35.90
N ALA A 435 43.58 -18.95 34.79
CA ALA A 435 43.06 -17.89 33.93
C ALA A 435 41.89 -18.40 33.06
N VAL A 436 41.08 -17.45 32.58
CA VAL A 436 40.02 -17.65 31.58
C VAL A 436 40.15 -16.56 30.52
N GLU A 437 39.99 -16.91 29.24
CA GLU A 437 39.92 -15.98 28.12
C GLU A 437 38.82 -16.40 27.13
N PRO A 438 38.10 -15.46 26.49
CA PRO A 438 38.15 -14.02 26.71
C PRO A 438 37.48 -13.60 28.03
N THR A 439 37.72 -12.36 28.46
CA THR A 439 37.02 -11.73 29.61
C THR A 439 36.17 -10.52 29.20
N GLU A 440 36.15 -10.20 27.91
CA GLU A 440 35.36 -9.12 27.32
C GLU A 440 34.92 -9.46 25.89
N GLY A 441 33.82 -8.86 25.44
CA GLY A 441 33.30 -8.95 24.07
C GLY A 441 32.10 -8.02 23.87
N GLU A 442 31.47 -8.05 22.70
CA GLU A 442 30.39 -7.13 22.34
C GLU A 442 29.00 -7.76 22.47
N ALA A 443 28.00 -6.98 22.89
CA ALA A 443 26.61 -7.42 22.96
C ALA A 443 26.11 -7.91 21.59
N GLY A 444 25.49 -9.09 21.54
CA GLY A 444 25.02 -9.72 20.30
C GLY A 444 26.13 -10.44 19.49
N GLN A 445 27.39 -10.41 19.93
CA GLN A 445 28.48 -11.12 19.27
C GLN A 445 28.29 -12.64 19.40
N ALA A 446 28.03 -13.31 18.28
CA ALA A 446 27.84 -14.77 18.20
C ALA A 446 29.17 -15.52 18.00
N GLY A 447 29.25 -16.74 18.53
CA GLY A 447 30.37 -17.67 18.31
C GLY A 447 31.62 -17.36 19.15
N VAL A 448 31.46 -16.70 20.30
CA VAL A 448 32.56 -16.43 21.22
C VAL A 448 32.94 -17.72 21.94
N GLU A 449 34.16 -18.21 21.74
CA GLU A 449 34.70 -19.43 22.36
C GLU A 449 35.48 -19.09 23.64
N PHE A 450 35.17 -19.75 24.76
CA PHE A 450 35.88 -19.55 26.03
C PHE A 450 36.87 -20.67 26.33
N HIS A 451 38.02 -20.31 26.91
CA HIS A 451 39.09 -21.22 27.30
C HIS A 451 39.51 -21.00 28.76
N ALA A 452 39.61 -22.09 29.52
CA ALA A 452 40.20 -22.08 30.86
C ALA A 452 41.65 -22.62 30.82
N THR A 453 42.60 -21.88 31.38
CA THR A 453 43.97 -22.36 31.61
C THR A 453 44.03 -23.03 32.98
N LEU A 454 44.41 -24.31 33.02
CA LEU A 454 44.50 -25.08 34.26
C LEU A 454 45.68 -26.06 34.30
N SER A 455 46.06 -26.47 35.51
CA SER A 455 46.97 -27.59 35.79
C SER A 455 46.27 -28.65 36.65
N GLY A 456 46.83 -29.86 36.75
CA GLY A 456 46.28 -30.96 37.54
C GLY A 456 46.40 -32.28 36.79
N THR A 457 45.86 -33.35 37.35
CA THR A 457 45.86 -34.68 36.70
C THR A 457 44.52 -34.91 35.96
N PRO A 458 44.52 -35.04 34.61
CA PRO A 458 43.32 -35.29 33.81
C PRO A 458 42.78 -36.73 34.01
N PRO A 459 41.54 -37.04 33.57
CA PRO A 459 40.60 -36.21 32.80
C PRO A 459 39.91 -35.12 33.64
N PHE A 460 39.56 -34.01 32.99
CA PHE A 460 38.81 -32.90 33.60
C PHE A 460 37.40 -32.82 33.01
N HIS A 461 36.42 -32.56 33.87
CA HIS A 461 35.08 -32.11 33.48
C HIS A 461 34.91 -30.63 33.79
N PHE A 462 34.27 -29.89 32.90
CA PHE A 462 34.04 -28.46 33.03
C PHE A 462 32.57 -28.19 33.30
N SER A 463 32.29 -27.10 34.01
CA SER A 463 30.96 -26.52 34.15
C SER A 463 31.11 -25.00 34.18
N TRP A 464 30.54 -24.34 33.19
CA TRP A 464 30.58 -22.91 32.96
C TRP A 464 29.25 -22.29 33.38
N ASP A 465 29.33 -21.14 34.04
CA ASP A 465 28.21 -20.27 34.36
C ASP A 465 28.57 -18.83 33.97
N PHE A 466 27.86 -18.28 33.00
CA PHE A 466 28.08 -16.93 32.48
C PHE A 466 27.19 -15.86 33.15
N ASP A 467 26.42 -16.23 34.18
CA ASP A 467 25.57 -15.30 34.96
C ASP A 467 24.58 -14.48 34.09
N GLY A 468 24.07 -15.08 33.01
CA GLY A 468 23.19 -14.43 32.03
C GLY A 468 23.88 -13.52 31.02
N GLY A 469 25.22 -13.42 31.04
CA GLY A 469 26.00 -12.63 30.08
C GLY A 469 26.14 -13.26 28.70
N ALA A 470 25.73 -14.51 28.54
CA ALA A 470 25.82 -15.24 27.29
C ALA A 470 24.65 -16.22 27.08
N ASP A 471 24.43 -16.65 25.83
CA ASP A 471 23.49 -17.70 25.44
C ASP A 471 24.22 -18.81 24.64
N PRO A 472 24.22 -20.06 25.12
CA PRO A 472 23.65 -20.52 26.39
C PRO A 472 24.38 -19.93 27.61
N SER A 473 23.64 -19.63 28.68
CA SER A 473 24.20 -19.05 29.92
C SER A 473 25.00 -20.04 30.76
N THR A 474 24.96 -21.33 30.43
CA THR A 474 25.73 -22.40 31.08
C THR A 474 26.22 -23.41 30.04
N SER A 475 27.33 -24.09 30.30
CA SER A 475 27.83 -25.16 29.42
C SER A 475 28.73 -26.14 30.16
N ASP A 476 28.74 -27.41 29.77
CA ASP A 476 29.68 -28.43 30.29
C ASP A 476 30.81 -28.75 29.28
N GLU A 477 30.86 -28.04 28.15
CA GLU A 477 31.91 -28.20 27.15
C GLU A 477 33.25 -27.66 27.65
N GLN A 478 34.35 -28.27 27.19
CA GLN A 478 35.69 -27.75 27.47
C GLN A 478 35.91 -26.36 26.85
N PHE A 479 35.31 -26.11 25.68
CA PHE A 479 35.43 -24.88 24.90
C PHE A 479 34.03 -24.41 24.45
N PRO A 480 33.22 -23.81 25.34
CA PRO A 480 31.86 -23.43 24.99
C PRO A 480 31.86 -22.27 23.99
N GLN A 481 31.01 -22.36 22.97
CA GLN A 481 30.71 -21.27 22.05
C GLN A 481 29.38 -20.63 22.39
N VAL A 482 29.36 -19.31 22.57
CA VAL A 482 28.19 -18.58 23.05
C VAL A 482 27.93 -17.30 22.26
N THR A 483 26.72 -16.75 22.42
CA THR A 483 26.35 -15.41 21.97
C THR A 483 26.25 -14.48 23.16
N LEU A 484 27.05 -13.42 23.19
CA LEU A 484 27.03 -12.45 24.29
C LEU A 484 25.72 -11.65 24.30
N GLN A 485 25.19 -11.38 25.50
CA GLN A 485 23.86 -10.82 25.68
C GLN A 485 23.90 -9.29 25.84
N THR A 486 23.34 -8.76 26.92
CA THR A 486 23.18 -7.32 27.13
C THR A 486 24.48 -6.68 27.61
N GLU A 487 24.69 -5.39 27.29
CA GLU A 487 25.78 -4.60 27.86
C GLU A 487 25.68 -4.57 29.40
N ALA A 488 26.63 -5.23 30.06
CA ALA A 488 26.81 -5.24 31.50
C ALA A 488 28.15 -5.90 31.86
N GLU A 489 28.47 -5.88 33.15
CA GLU A 489 29.54 -6.69 33.73
C GLU A 489 28.91 -7.84 34.54
N TYR A 490 29.28 -9.07 34.21
CA TYR A 490 28.70 -10.30 34.77
C TYR A 490 29.70 -11.03 35.67
N ASP A 491 29.21 -11.65 36.74
CA ASP A 491 30.00 -12.40 37.72
C ASP A 491 30.07 -13.89 37.32
N ALA A 492 30.72 -14.16 36.19
CA ALA A 492 30.84 -15.50 35.62
C ALA A 492 31.83 -16.40 36.40
N SER A 493 31.69 -17.71 36.22
CA SER A 493 32.61 -18.69 36.81
C SER A 493 32.76 -19.94 35.95
N VAL A 494 33.90 -20.61 36.13
CA VAL A 494 34.15 -21.95 35.57
C VAL A 494 34.62 -22.88 36.67
N THR A 495 34.05 -24.08 36.70
CA THR A 495 34.46 -25.16 37.61
C THR A 495 35.09 -26.29 36.82
N ALA A 496 36.31 -26.66 37.16
CA ALA A 496 36.95 -27.87 36.66
C ALA A 496 36.94 -28.94 37.77
N SER A 497 36.54 -30.16 37.42
CA SER A 497 36.45 -31.30 38.32
C SER A 497 37.24 -32.51 37.81
N SER A 498 37.83 -33.28 38.72
CA SER A 498 38.39 -34.60 38.46
C SER A 498 38.25 -35.46 39.73
N ILE A 499 38.63 -36.75 39.63
CA ILE A 499 38.65 -37.65 40.79
C ILE A 499 39.54 -37.16 41.94
N TYR A 500 40.50 -36.26 41.65
CA TYR A 500 41.44 -35.71 42.63
C TYR A 500 40.91 -34.46 43.34
N GLY A 501 39.82 -33.85 42.84
CA GLY A 501 39.17 -32.70 43.45
C GLY A 501 38.55 -31.76 42.43
N THR A 502 38.12 -30.59 42.91
CA THR A 502 37.46 -29.58 42.09
C THR A 502 38.06 -28.20 42.36
N HIS A 503 38.07 -27.33 41.35
CA HIS A 503 38.44 -25.93 41.52
C HIS A 503 37.52 -25.03 40.69
N THR A 504 36.93 -24.04 41.36
CA THR A 504 36.09 -23.02 40.73
C THR A 504 36.87 -21.71 40.65
N PHE A 505 36.90 -21.11 39.46
CA PHE A 505 37.55 -19.84 39.19
C PHE A 505 36.51 -18.79 38.78
N PRO A 506 36.22 -17.80 39.64
CA PRO A 506 35.37 -16.68 39.27
C PRO A 506 36.14 -15.71 38.36
N PHE A 507 35.47 -15.13 37.37
CA PHE A 507 36.00 -14.10 36.50
C PHE A 507 34.94 -13.06 36.16
N LYS A 508 35.38 -11.86 35.76
CA LYS A 508 34.47 -10.81 35.27
C LYS A 508 34.34 -10.95 33.76
N LEU A 509 33.11 -11.09 33.28
CA LEU A 509 32.79 -11.01 31.85
C LEU A 509 32.21 -9.63 31.55
N ARG A 510 32.94 -8.82 30.79
CA ARG A 510 32.49 -7.49 30.38
C ARG A 510 31.88 -7.54 28.99
N VAL A 511 30.56 -7.38 28.89
CA VAL A 511 29.86 -7.21 27.62
C VAL A 511 29.78 -5.71 27.34
N ASN A 512 30.50 -5.28 26.31
CA ASN A 512 30.52 -3.90 25.84
C ASN A 512 29.31 -3.64 24.91
N PRO A 513 28.89 -2.37 24.74
CA PRO A 513 27.90 -2.03 23.73
C PRO A 513 28.38 -2.47 22.34
N PRO A 514 27.46 -2.84 21.44
CA PRO A 514 27.82 -3.30 20.10
C PRO A 514 28.59 -2.20 19.35
N SER A 515 29.70 -2.55 18.70
CA SER A 515 30.49 -1.60 17.90
C SER A 515 30.00 -1.60 16.45
N GLY A 516 29.46 -0.48 15.98
CA GLY A 516 29.07 -0.25 14.59
C GLY A 516 28.63 1.18 14.38
N GLU A 517 28.45 1.58 13.12
CA GLU A 517 27.95 2.90 12.77
C GLU A 517 26.41 2.91 12.79
N PRO A 518 25.75 3.70 13.66
CA PRO A 518 24.30 3.87 13.63
C PRO A 518 23.89 4.53 12.30
N PRO A 519 22.61 4.40 11.88
CA PRO A 519 22.17 5.05 10.67
C PRO A 519 22.31 6.56 10.82
N GLU A 520 22.71 7.25 9.75
CA GLU A 520 22.72 8.71 9.66
C GLU A 520 22.05 9.10 8.35
N ILE A 521 20.94 9.83 8.44
CA ILE A 521 20.15 10.29 7.30
C ILE A 521 20.59 11.72 6.98
N THR A 522 21.14 11.94 5.80
CA THR A 522 21.66 13.27 5.41
C THR A 522 20.74 14.02 4.46
N ASP A 523 19.92 13.32 3.68
CA ASP A 523 18.95 13.93 2.77
C ASP A 523 17.79 13.00 2.42
N VAL A 524 16.66 13.62 2.06
CA VAL A 524 15.44 12.98 1.54
C VAL A 524 14.97 13.79 0.32
N GLN A 525 14.72 13.11 -0.80
CA GLN A 525 14.24 13.68 -2.06
C GLN A 525 13.16 12.81 -2.71
N PRO A 526 12.18 13.41 -3.41
CA PRO A 526 11.94 14.86 -3.52
C PRO A 526 11.28 15.43 -2.26
N ARG A 527 11.12 16.76 -2.18
CA ARG A 527 10.41 17.45 -1.07
C ARG A 527 9.16 18.20 -1.51
N SER A 528 8.76 18.02 -2.76
CA SER A 528 7.58 18.65 -3.34
C SER A 528 7.06 17.89 -4.56
N GLY A 529 5.77 18.04 -4.85
CA GLY A 529 5.16 17.58 -6.10
C GLY A 529 3.70 18.03 -6.22
N ALA A 530 3.04 17.68 -7.31
CA ALA A 530 1.66 18.09 -7.56
C ALA A 530 0.67 17.07 -6.94
N THR A 531 -0.48 17.57 -6.49
CA THR A 531 -1.58 16.74 -5.98
C THR A 531 -1.98 15.68 -7.02
N GLY A 532 -2.16 14.43 -6.59
CA GLY A 532 -2.55 13.31 -7.44
C GLY A 532 -1.44 12.65 -8.27
N THR A 533 -0.18 13.10 -8.16
CA THR A 533 0.94 12.46 -8.89
C THR A 533 1.61 11.35 -8.10
N GLU A 534 2.04 10.28 -8.77
CA GLU A 534 2.91 9.25 -8.21
C GLU A 534 4.37 9.72 -8.16
N VAL A 535 5.01 9.58 -7.00
CA VAL A 535 6.37 10.04 -6.73
C VAL A 535 7.13 8.98 -5.95
N THR A 536 8.34 8.65 -6.40
CA THR A 536 9.26 7.77 -5.66
C THR A 536 10.19 8.60 -4.78
N PHE A 537 10.19 8.34 -3.48
CA PHE A 537 11.08 8.97 -2.52
C PHE A 537 12.34 8.14 -2.32
N THR A 538 13.45 8.84 -2.09
CA THR A 538 14.77 8.26 -1.83
C THR A 538 15.42 9.02 -0.67
N ALA A 539 16.25 8.32 0.09
CA ALA A 539 17.02 8.90 1.19
C ALA A 539 18.51 8.57 1.05
N THR A 540 19.38 9.47 1.50
CA THR A 540 20.82 9.22 1.60
C THR A 540 21.14 8.83 3.03
N VAL A 541 21.38 7.54 3.26
CA VAL A 541 21.62 6.95 4.58
C VAL A 541 23.02 6.31 4.62
N SER A 542 23.81 6.61 5.64
CA SER A 542 25.05 5.89 5.99
C SER A 542 24.86 5.09 7.29
N GLY A 543 25.77 4.16 7.58
CA GLY A 543 25.69 3.27 8.75
C GLY A 543 25.82 1.81 8.35
N ASP A 544 25.86 0.92 9.33
CA ASP A 544 26.01 -0.53 9.10
C ASP A 544 24.65 -1.21 8.81
N GLU A 545 24.65 -2.19 7.91
CA GLU A 545 23.49 -3.02 7.55
C GLU A 545 23.26 -4.18 8.56
N PRO A 546 22.05 -4.75 8.69
CA PRO A 546 20.83 -4.46 7.94
C PRO A 546 20.05 -3.25 8.50
N MET A 547 19.52 -2.42 7.59
CA MET A 547 18.67 -1.26 7.93
C MET A 547 17.18 -1.54 7.72
N SER A 548 16.34 -0.90 8.55
CA SER A 548 14.88 -0.88 8.39
C SER A 548 14.36 0.55 8.30
N TYR A 549 13.35 0.79 7.45
CA TYR A 549 12.88 2.12 7.08
C TYR A 549 11.41 2.29 7.50
N GLN A 550 11.07 3.46 8.03
CA GLN A 550 9.70 3.85 8.37
C GLN A 550 9.45 5.29 7.91
N TRP A 551 8.61 5.44 6.90
CA TRP A 551 8.19 6.75 6.40
C TRP A 551 6.91 7.22 7.08
N ASP A 552 6.76 8.53 7.22
CA ASP A 552 5.49 9.20 7.54
C ASP A 552 5.42 10.50 6.73
N PHE A 553 4.47 10.59 5.80
CA PHE A 553 4.30 11.77 4.96
C PHE A 553 3.34 12.82 5.56
N ASP A 554 2.99 12.71 6.85
CA ASP A 554 2.12 13.66 7.57
C ASP A 554 0.75 13.82 6.86
N ASP A 555 0.22 12.69 6.35
CA ASP A 555 -1.00 12.59 5.53
C ASP A 555 -0.93 13.30 4.16
N GLY A 556 0.28 13.70 3.73
CA GLY A 556 0.54 14.31 2.43
C GLY A 556 0.68 13.34 1.26
N ALA A 557 0.64 12.03 1.51
CA ALA A 557 0.72 11.02 0.46
C ALA A 557 -0.01 9.70 0.82
N THR A 558 -0.27 8.87 -0.20
CA THR A 558 -0.86 7.53 -0.06
C THR A 558 -0.02 6.50 -0.84
N PRO A 559 0.49 5.42 -0.20
CA PRO A 559 0.39 5.14 1.24
C PRO A 559 1.15 6.19 2.09
N ASN A 560 0.59 6.56 3.25
CA ASN A 560 1.20 7.59 4.12
C ASN A 560 2.41 7.06 4.90
N LYS A 561 2.42 5.76 5.25
CA LYS A 561 3.46 5.15 6.09
C LYS A 561 4.09 3.87 5.49
N PRO A 562 4.71 3.94 4.31
CA PRO A 562 5.40 2.79 3.73
C PRO A 562 6.69 2.46 4.49
N THR A 563 7.19 1.24 4.32
CA THR A 563 8.41 0.73 5.00
C THR A 563 9.51 0.31 4.03
N GLU A 564 9.35 0.57 2.72
CA GLU A 564 10.41 0.31 1.75
C GLU A 564 11.54 1.36 1.87
N ALA A 565 12.76 0.98 1.51
CA ALA A 565 13.90 1.92 1.44
C ALA A 565 13.69 3.05 0.41
N SER A 566 12.84 2.82 -0.60
CA SER A 566 12.47 3.81 -1.61
C SER A 566 11.01 3.64 -2.02
N PRO A 567 10.06 4.21 -1.26
CA PRO A 567 8.64 4.01 -1.50
C PRO A 567 8.15 4.86 -2.67
N THR A 568 7.18 4.34 -3.43
CA THR A 568 6.40 5.11 -4.41
C THR A 568 5.04 5.43 -3.81
N VAL A 569 4.69 6.72 -3.76
CA VAL A 569 3.45 7.21 -3.14
C VAL A 569 2.73 8.20 -4.06
N THR A 570 1.41 8.25 -3.98
CA THR A 570 0.58 9.26 -4.64
C THR A 570 0.41 10.46 -3.72
N LEU A 571 0.75 11.66 -4.16
CA LEU A 571 0.63 12.87 -3.34
C LEU A 571 -0.84 13.26 -3.13
N GLY A 572 -1.16 13.63 -1.89
CA GLY A 572 -2.50 13.96 -1.40
C GLY A 572 -2.96 15.36 -1.77
N ALA A 573 -3.76 15.99 -0.91
CA ALA A 573 -4.30 17.33 -1.16
C ALA A 573 -3.19 18.41 -1.21
N PRO A 574 -3.40 19.54 -1.91
CA PRO A 574 -2.48 20.67 -1.87
C PRO A 574 -2.29 21.17 -0.43
N GLY A 575 -1.04 21.33 -0.01
CA GLY A 575 -0.69 21.66 1.36
C GLY A 575 0.81 21.67 1.62
N THR A 576 1.19 22.22 2.78
CA THR A 576 2.53 22.08 3.33
C THR A 576 2.44 21.19 4.55
N TYR A 577 3.16 20.08 4.50
CA TYR A 577 3.21 19.04 5.52
C TYR A 577 4.56 19.17 6.22
N GLU A 578 4.55 19.74 7.43
CA GLU A 578 5.77 20.17 8.14
C GLU A 578 6.34 19.07 9.03
N ASP A 579 5.54 18.07 9.36
CA ASP A 579 5.89 17.00 10.31
C ASP A 579 6.15 15.66 9.61
N ALA A 580 6.45 15.67 8.30
CA ALA A 580 6.85 14.47 7.58
C ALA A 580 8.23 13.98 8.07
N THR A 581 8.36 12.67 8.26
CA THR A 581 9.55 12.05 8.83
C THR A 581 9.97 10.78 8.09
N LEU A 582 11.27 10.53 8.08
CA LEU A 582 11.84 9.22 7.82
C LEU A 582 12.59 8.78 9.07
N GLN A 583 12.25 7.61 9.62
CA GLN A 583 13.05 6.93 10.64
C GLN A 583 13.77 5.73 10.01
N VAL A 584 15.06 5.58 10.31
CA VAL A 584 15.85 4.42 9.92
C VAL A 584 16.50 3.82 11.16
N ASP A 585 16.38 2.50 11.32
CA ASP A 585 16.93 1.75 12.44
C ASP A 585 17.90 0.66 11.96
N ASN A 586 19.01 0.46 12.69
CA ASN A 586 19.88 -0.70 12.59
C ASN A 586 20.20 -1.27 13.99
N ALA A 587 21.07 -2.28 14.07
CA ALA A 587 21.45 -2.91 15.33
C ALA A 587 22.18 -1.98 16.32
N PHE A 588 22.69 -0.83 15.86
CA PHE A 588 23.55 0.09 16.60
C PHE A 588 22.85 1.39 16.99
N GLY A 589 21.69 1.69 16.39
CA GLY A 589 20.91 2.87 16.73
C GLY A 589 19.81 3.18 15.73
N SER A 590 19.26 4.37 15.89
CA SER A 590 18.18 4.92 15.08
C SER A 590 18.49 6.37 14.76
N ASP A 591 18.12 6.81 13.56
CA ASP A 591 18.12 8.21 13.19
C ASP A 591 16.78 8.59 12.58
N THR A 592 16.36 9.82 12.82
CA THR A 592 15.07 10.35 12.36
C THR A 592 15.29 11.68 11.66
N PHE A 593 14.92 11.73 10.39
CA PHE A 593 15.02 12.91 9.55
C PHE A 593 13.64 13.52 9.33
N GLN A 594 13.42 14.70 9.90
CA GLN A 594 12.21 15.49 9.63
C GLN A 594 12.42 16.33 8.36
N PHE A 595 11.44 16.29 7.45
CA PHE A 595 11.45 17.10 6.23
C PHE A 595 10.09 17.75 5.99
N ARG A 596 10.08 18.83 5.21
CA ARG A 596 8.86 19.50 4.76
C ARG A 596 8.47 18.94 3.39
N LEU A 597 7.28 18.39 3.26
CA LEU A 597 6.68 18.01 1.97
C LEU A 597 5.72 19.12 1.52
N THR A 598 5.92 19.66 0.32
CA THR A 598 5.01 20.64 -0.29
C THR A 598 4.23 20.01 -1.43
N VAL A 599 2.94 19.78 -1.23
CA VAL A 599 2.04 19.34 -2.30
C VAL A 599 1.37 20.58 -2.89
N THR A 600 1.57 20.80 -4.19
CA THR A 600 0.97 21.93 -4.90
C THR A 600 -0.29 21.50 -5.62
N GLU A 601 -1.24 22.42 -5.77
CA GLU A 601 -2.41 22.21 -6.63
C GLU A 601 -1.95 21.99 -8.08
N VAL A 602 -2.67 21.13 -8.82
CA VAL A 602 -2.43 20.99 -10.26
C VAL A 602 -2.79 22.34 -10.88
N PRO A 603 -1.89 23.00 -11.64
CA PRO A 603 -2.21 24.26 -12.28
C PRO A 603 -3.47 24.14 -13.14
N GLU A 604 -4.40 25.11 -13.06
CA GLU A 604 -5.55 25.13 -13.99
C GLU A 604 -5.04 25.07 -15.42
N PRO A 605 -5.65 24.28 -16.32
CA PRO A 605 -5.18 24.15 -17.69
C PRO A 605 -5.02 25.53 -18.36
N GLY A 606 -4.06 25.61 -19.26
CA GLY A 606 -3.85 26.79 -20.07
C GLY A 606 -5.09 27.12 -20.90
N VAL A 607 -5.14 28.35 -21.42
CA VAL A 607 -6.25 28.83 -22.25
C VAL A 607 -5.73 29.45 -23.54
N MET A 608 -6.51 29.31 -24.60
CA MET A 608 -6.35 30.07 -25.84
C MET A 608 -7.60 30.92 -26.05
N VAL A 609 -7.44 32.24 -26.16
CA VAL A 609 -8.57 33.19 -26.25
C VAL A 609 -8.35 34.22 -27.34
N VAL A 610 -9.45 34.68 -27.94
CA VAL A 610 -9.49 35.91 -28.75
C VAL A 610 -9.62 37.10 -27.81
N VAL A 611 -8.69 38.05 -27.90
CA VAL A 611 -8.57 39.21 -27.01
C VAL A 611 -9.25 40.45 -27.61
N ASP A 612 -9.10 40.66 -28.93
CA ASP A 612 -9.79 41.72 -29.69
C ASP A 612 -10.14 41.15 -31.07
N ASP A 613 -11.42 41.22 -31.43
CA ASP A 613 -12.01 40.69 -32.67
C ASP A 613 -12.56 41.80 -33.59
N ALA A 614 -12.18 43.06 -33.35
CA ALA A 614 -12.67 44.21 -34.11
C ALA A 614 -12.20 44.24 -35.59
N GLY A 615 -11.46 43.22 -36.04
CA GLY A 615 -10.98 43.03 -37.41
C GLY A 615 -9.74 43.85 -37.77
N ASN A 616 -8.69 43.17 -38.25
CA ASN A 616 -7.33 43.68 -38.47
C ASN A 616 -6.69 44.34 -37.24
N VAL A 617 -6.91 43.75 -36.07
CA VAL A 617 -6.35 44.16 -34.78
C VAL A 617 -5.28 43.15 -34.33
N GLY A 618 -4.20 43.63 -33.72
CA GLY A 618 -3.20 42.75 -33.09
C GLY A 618 -1.84 42.71 -33.78
N LYS A 619 -1.65 43.47 -34.88
CA LYS A 619 -0.32 43.62 -35.48
C LYS A 619 0.65 44.27 -34.50
N TYR A 620 1.92 43.85 -34.59
CA TYR A 620 2.99 44.33 -33.71
C TYR A 620 2.66 44.19 -32.21
N THR A 621 1.97 43.11 -31.84
CA THR A 621 1.60 42.84 -30.45
C THR A 621 2.83 42.72 -29.57
N SER A 622 2.74 43.29 -28.36
CA SER A 622 3.77 43.20 -27.34
C SER A 622 3.13 42.86 -26.00
N LEU A 623 3.50 41.67 -25.49
CA LEU A 623 3.00 41.09 -24.24
C LEU A 623 3.94 41.43 -23.08
N ALA A 624 3.37 41.88 -21.97
CA ALA A 624 4.08 42.06 -20.71
C ALA A 624 3.16 41.68 -19.52
N VAL A 625 3.76 41.47 -18.35
CA VAL A 625 3.01 41.33 -17.09
C VAL A 625 2.98 42.69 -16.39
N ILE A 626 1.77 43.19 -16.13
CA ILE A 626 1.51 44.49 -15.50
C ILE A 626 0.58 44.26 -14.33
N ASP A 627 1.05 44.66 -13.13
CA ASP A 627 0.32 44.48 -11.88
C ASP A 627 -0.13 43.02 -11.67
N GLY A 628 0.73 42.07 -12.03
CA GLY A 628 0.47 40.63 -11.92
C GLY A 628 -0.45 40.03 -13.00
N HIS A 629 -0.87 40.81 -14.00
CA HIS A 629 -1.78 40.36 -15.06
C HIS A 629 -1.14 40.51 -16.44
N PRO A 630 -1.40 39.61 -17.39
CA PRO A 630 -0.96 39.80 -18.77
C PRO A 630 -1.62 41.05 -19.37
N ALA A 631 -0.82 41.82 -20.10
CA ALA A 631 -1.23 43.03 -20.79
C ALA A 631 -0.60 43.08 -22.17
N ILE A 632 -1.33 43.62 -23.14
CA ILE A 632 -0.94 43.63 -24.54
C ILE A 632 -1.09 45.04 -25.10
N ALA A 633 -0.04 45.56 -25.73
CA ALA A 633 -0.10 46.72 -26.60
C ALA A 633 0.03 46.29 -28.06
N TYR A 634 -0.77 46.88 -28.95
CA TYR A 634 -0.89 46.43 -30.33
C TYR A 634 -1.43 47.52 -31.26
N SER A 635 -1.27 47.30 -32.56
CA SER A 635 -1.83 48.16 -33.60
C SER A 635 -3.21 47.67 -34.05
N ASP A 636 -4.16 48.60 -34.11
CA ASP A 636 -5.42 48.44 -34.82
C ASP A 636 -5.30 49.12 -36.17
N ASN A 637 -5.12 48.31 -37.21
CA ASN A 637 -4.92 48.77 -38.57
C ASN A 637 -6.23 49.20 -39.26
N SER A 638 -7.38 48.79 -38.72
CA SER A 638 -8.69 49.20 -39.24
C SER A 638 -9.03 50.63 -38.82
N ALA A 639 -8.71 50.97 -37.57
CA ALA A 639 -8.90 52.32 -37.03
C ALA A 639 -7.66 53.21 -37.18
N ALA A 640 -6.51 52.65 -37.58
CA ALA A 640 -5.21 53.32 -37.64
C ALA A 640 -4.84 53.96 -36.28
N VAL A 641 -4.87 53.14 -35.22
CA VAL A 641 -4.59 53.58 -33.84
C VAL A 641 -3.72 52.56 -33.08
N THR A 642 -2.96 53.03 -32.09
CA THR A 642 -2.28 52.16 -31.12
C THR A 642 -3.20 51.90 -29.92
N LYS A 643 -3.36 50.63 -29.53
CA LYS A 643 -4.23 50.20 -28.42
C LYS A 643 -3.47 49.49 -27.31
N TYR A 644 -4.10 49.45 -26.15
CA TYR A 644 -3.68 48.71 -24.96
C TYR A 644 -4.88 47.95 -24.37
N ILE A 645 -4.65 46.71 -23.94
CA ILE A 645 -5.61 45.94 -23.15
C ILE A 645 -4.88 45.14 -22.07
N ARG A 646 -5.55 44.91 -20.95
CA ARG A 646 -5.05 44.12 -19.81
C ARG A 646 -6.10 43.10 -19.41
N ALA A 647 -5.66 41.90 -19.04
CA ALA A 647 -6.55 40.86 -18.54
C ALA A 647 -7.14 41.22 -17.17
N ASP A 648 -8.27 40.59 -16.87
CA ASP A 648 -8.97 40.70 -15.59
C ASP A 648 -8.38 39.79 -14.51
N ASP A 649 -7.69 38.72 -14.92
CA ASP A 649 -7.06 37.73 -14.06
C ASP A 649 -5.58 37.49 -14.40
N ALA A 650 -4.85 36.84 -13.49
CA ALA A 650 -3.41 36.60 -13.61
C ALA A 650 -3.02 35.58 -14.71
N MET A 651 -3.99 34.82 -15.23
CA MET A 651 -3.80 33.79 -16.25
C MET A 651 -4.18 34.25 -17.65
N GLY A 652 -4.83 35.41 -17.79
CA GLY A 652 -5.32 35.90 -19.07
C GLY A 652 -6.53 35.12 -19.59
N THR A 653 -7.33 34.53 -18.68
CA THR A 653 -8.56 33.79 -19.07
C THR A 653 -9.74 34.71 -19.41
N ALA A 654 -9.73 35.94 -18.89
CA ALA A 654 -10.75 36.95 -19.13
C ALA A 654 -10.14 38.31 -19.53
N TRP A 655 -10.72 38.91 -20.57
CA TRP A 655 -10.34 40.20 -21.14
C TRP A 655 -11.59 41.07 -21.35
N SER A 656 -12.32 41.39 -20.28
CA SER A 656 -13.62 42.08 -20.37
C SER A 656 -13.53 43.59 -20.61
N MET A 657 -12.34 44.17 -20.44
CA MET A 657 -12.09 45.59 -20.68
C MET A 657 -12.09 45.93 -22.16
N THR A 658 -12.83 46.97 -22.56
CA THR A 658 -12.69 47.52 -23.92
C THR A 658 -11.27 48.04 -24.12
N PRO A 659 -10.58 47.66 -25.22
CA PRO A 659 -9.26 48.17 -25.53
C PRO A 659 -9.17 49.70 -25.46
N VAL A 660 -8.14 50.20 -24.79
CA VAL A 660 -7.88 51.64 -24.61
C VAL A 660 -7.04 52.14 -25.76
N THR A 661 -7.51 53.17 -26.47
CA THR A 661 -6.70 53.88 -27.47
C THR A 661 -5.63 54.73 -26.77
N ILE A 662 -4.36 54.43 -27.05
CA ILE A 662 -3.20 55.18 -26.55
C ILE A 662 -2.96 56.42 -27.41
N ASP A 663 -2.98 56.23 -28.73
CA ASP A 663 -2.78 57.28 -29.73
C ASP A 663 -3.80 57.12 -30.87
N PRO A 664 -4.54 58.17 -31.26
CA PRO A 664 -5.41 58.18 -32.43
C PRO A 664 -4.66 58.19 -33.79
N SER A 665 -3.35 57.95 -33.83
CA SER A 665 -2.54 57.85 -35.05
C SER A 665 -2.06 56.40 -35.31
N GLU A 666 -1.76 56.06 -36.57
CA GLU A 666 -1.40 54.69 -36.97
C GLU A 666 -0.13 54.24 -36.22
N GLY A 667 -0.22 53.12 -35.49
CA GLY A 667 0.91 52.53 -34.77
C GLY A 667 1.59 51.44 -35.60
N GLY A 668 2.91 51.54 -35.76
CA GLY A 668 3.78 50.50 -36.29
C GLY A 668 4.30 49.56 -35.19
N TRP A 669 5.58 49.19 -35.25
CA TRP A 669 6.23 48.34 -34.25
C TRP A 669 6.02 48.90 -32.84
N THR A 670 5.22 48.21 -32.04
CA THR A 670 4.79 48.63 -30.71
C THR A 670 5.47 47.75 -29.66
N PHE A 671 6.01 48.35 -28.61
CA PHE A 671 6.63 47.64 -27.50
C PHE A 671 6.10 48.11 -26.17
N LEU A 672 5.66 47.16 -25.35
CA LEU A 672 5.12 47.38 -24.03
C LEU A 672 6.18 47.09 -22.97
N THR A 673 6.27 47.98 -21.98
CA THR A 673 7.08 47.77 -20.78
C THR A 673 6.41 48.41 -19.57
N THR A 674 7.07 48.33 -18.41
CA THR A 674 6.63 49.02 -17.20
C THR A 674 7.66 50.06 -16.76
N VAL A 675 7.18 51.27 -16.49
CA VAL A 675 7.98 52.40 -16.01
C VAL A 675 7.42 52.84 -14.66
N SER A 676 8.15 52.57 -13.59
CA SER A 676 7.70 52.74 -12.20
C SER A 676 6.30 52.15 -11.98
N GLU A 677 6.15 50.86 -12.27
CA GLU A 677 4.91 50.07 -12.08
C GLU A 677 3.72 50.51 -12.95
N ARG A 678 3.93 51.38 -13.94
CA ARG A 678 2.88 51.79 -14.88
C ARG A 678 3.21 51.35 -16.30
N PRO A 679 2.21 50.89 -17.09
CA PRO A 679 2.39 50.61 -18.51
C PRO A 679 3.02 51.78 -19.25
N ALA A 680 3.99 51.50 -20.10
CA ALA A 680 4.55 52.44 -21.05
C ALA A 680 4.77 51.76 -22.38
N VAL A 681 4.59 52.51 -23.47
CA VAL A 681 4.78 52.01 -24.83
C VAL A 681 5.73 52.90 -25.61
N SER A 682 6.56 52.28 -26.44
CA SER A 682 7.17 52.93 -27.61
C SER A 682 6.53 52.40 -28.87
N TYR A 683 6.33 53.27 -29.86
CA TYR A 683 5.79 52.86 -31.15
C TYR A 683 6.19 53.83 -32.26
N GLU A 684 6.13 53.34 -33.49
CA GLU A 684 6.28 54.15 -34.69
C GLU A 684 4.94 54.78 -35.06
N GLY A 685 4.88 56.10 -35.20
CA GLY A 685 3.70 56.80 -35.67
C GLY A 685 3.53 56.73 -37.18
N GLY A 686 2.30 56.90 -37.67
CA GLY A 686 1.98 56.94 -39.10
C GLY A 686 2.58 58.14 -39.84
N ASP A 687 2.99 59.17 -39.10
CA ASP A 687 3.78 60.31 -39.56
C ASP A 687 5.29 60.02 -39.70
N GLN A 688 5.70 58.79 -39.38
CA GLN A 688 7.09 58.31 -39.37
C GLN A 688 7.95 58.82 -38.22
N ASP A 689 7.34 59.38 -37.16
CA ASP A 689 8.06 59.76 -35.95
C ASP A 689 8.06 58.61 -34.92
N LEU A 690 9.04 58.61 -34.01
CA LEU A 690 9.10 57.66 -32.89
C LEU A 690 8.40 58.25 -31.68
N TYR A 691 7.42 57.55 -31.13
CA TYR A 691 6.62 58.01 -29.99
C TYR A 691 6.88 57.20 -28.73
N TYR A 692 6.67 57.87 -27.60
CA TYR A 692 6.58 57.27 -26.28
C TYR A 692 5.31 57.75 -25.58
N ALA A 693 4.60 56.82 -24.95
CA ALA A 693 3.46 57.14 -24.11
C ALA A 693 3.52 56.32 -22.81
N ARG A 694 3.02 56.89 -21.71
CA ARG A 694 2.95 56.21 -20.42
C ARG A 694 1.58 56.38 -19.78
N ALA A 695 1.10 55.34 -19.14
CA ALA A 695 -0.13 55.33 -18.39
C ALA A 695 -0.05 56.25 -17.16
N LYS A 696 -1.19 56.85 -16.80
CA LYS A 696 -1.36 57.65 -15.59
C LYS A 696 -1.58 56.80 -14.35
N ASP A 697 -2.03 55.56 -14.54
CA ASP A 697 -2.34 54.58 -13.51
C ASP A 697 -1.63 53.25 -13.79
N ALA A 698 -1.59 52.36 -12.79
CA ALA A 698 -0.93 51.05 -12.89
C ALA A 698 -1.65 50.07 -13.82
N THR A 699 -2.93 50.32 -14.11
CA THR A 699 -3.77 49.41 -14.90
C THR A 699 -3.80 49.74 -16.39
N GLY A 700 -3.26 50.89 -16.80
CA GLY A 700 -3.29 51.37 -18.19
C GLY A 700 -4.66 51.90 -18.63
N SER A 701 -5.55 52.22 -17.70
CA SER A 701 -6.90 52.69 -18.03
C SER A 701 -6.91 54.12 -18.60
N GLN A 702 -5.89 54.91 -18.28
CA GLN A 702 -5.70 56.27 -18.75
C GLN A 702 -4.24 56.51 -19.16
N TRP A 703 -4.04 57.22 -20.27
CA TRP A 703 -2.71 57.52 -20.80
C TRP A 703 -2.42 59.02 -20.81
N ASN A 704 -1.15 59.36 -20.69
CA ASN A 704 -0.66 60.70 -21.05
C ASN A 704 -0.72 60.88 -22.57
N ALA A 705 -0.76 62.13 -23.03
CA ALA A 705 -0.66 62.40 -24.46
C ALA A 705 0.68 61.83 -24.98
N PRO A 706 0.67 61.10 -26.11
CA PRO A 706 1.91 60.59 -26.67
C PRO A 706 2.90 61.69 -27.00
N GLN A 707 4.17 61.42 -26.71
CA GLN A 707 5.25 62.36 -26.93
C GLN A 707 6.12 61.89 -28.09
N PRO A 708 6.31 62.73 -29.13
CA PRO A 708 7.28 62.42 -30.18
C PRO A 708 8.70 62.58 -29.60
N ILE A 709 9.53 61.56 -29.79
CA ILE A 709 10.90 61.46 -29.27
C ILE A 709 11.91 61.83 -30.35
N VAL A 710 11.67 61.42 -31.59
CA VAL A 710 12.51 61.72 -32.75
C VAL A 710 11.59 62.20 -33.87
N THR A 711 11.85 63.41 -34.36
CA THR A 711 11.01 64.12 -35.36
C THR A 711 11.84 64.62 -36.53
N GLU A 712 11.26 64.68 -37.74
CA GLU A 712 11.77 65.31 -38.98
C GLU A 712 13.20 64.95 -39.44
N GLY A 713 13.33 64.36 -40.63
CA GLY A 713 14.62 64.03 -41.28
C GLY A 713 15.22 62.69 -40.85
N TRP A 714 14.55 62.02 -39.92
CA TRP A 714 14.82 60.66 -39.45
C TRP A 714 13.57 59.83 -39.75
N VAL A 715 13.74 58.59 -40.23
CA VAL A 715 12.63 57.65 -40.40
C VAL A 715 12.89 56.49 -39.43
N PRO A 716 12.68 56.68 -38.11
CA PRO A 716 12.89 55.65 -37.11
C PRO A 716 12.01 54.43 -37.38
N ARG A 717 12.62 53.24 -37.40
CA ARG A 717 11.92 51.96 -37.48
C ARG A 717 12.55 50.89 -36.61
N GLN A 718 11.81 49.80 -36.39
CA GLN A 718 12.24 48.58 -35.70
C GLN A 718 12.81 48.90 -34.33
N ASN A 719 12.04 49.68 -33.57
CA ASN A 719 12.42 50.10 -32.24
C ASN A 719 12.40 48.93 -31.24
N SER A 720 12.92 49.14 -30.04
CA SER A 720 12.61 48.34 -28.86
C SER A 720 12.83 49.22 -27.62
N ILE A 721 12.19 48.90 -26.50
CA ILE A 721 12.27 49.70 -25.27
C ILE A 721 12.74 48.86 -24.10
N LEU A 722 13.57 49.45 -23.23
CA LEU A 722 13.92 48.89 -21.93
C LEU A 722 14.12 50.00 -20.89
N ILE A 723 14.28 49.63 -19.62
CA ILE A 723 14.55 50.57 -18.53
C ILE A 723 16.05 50.56 -18.21
N VAL A 724 16.72 51.71 -18.34
CA VAL A 724 18.12 51.94 -17.96
C VAL A 724 18.16 52.93 -16.81
N GLU A 725 18.70 52.53 -15.66
CA GLU A 725 18.80 53.38 -14.46
C GLU A 725 17.46 54.07 -14.14
N ASP A 726 16.39 53.27 -14.05
CA ASP A 726 15.00 53.70 -13.79
C ASP A 726 14.36 54.61 -14.86
N CYS A 727 15.05 54.89 -15.96
CA CYS A 727 14.56 55.74 -17.05
C CYS A 727 14.37 54.93 -18.34
N PRO A 728 13.32 55.19 -19.12
CA PRO A 728 13.09 54.49 -20.38
C PRO A 728 14.20 54.82 -21.40
N ALA A 729 14.58 53.79 -22.16
CA ALA A 729 15.55 53.87 -23.23
C ALA A 729 15.01 53.15 -24.47
N ILE A 730 15.22 53.74 -25.64
CA ILE A 730 14.70 53.21 -26.91
C ILE A 730 15.85 53.14 -27.91
N ASN A 731 16.02 51.99 -28.57
CA ASN A 731 16.80 51.95 -29.81
C ASN A 731 15.87 52.03 -31.01
N TYR A 732 16.41 52.43 -32.14
CA TYR A 732 15.70 52.44 -33.41
C TYR A 732 16.71 52.48 -34.57
N VAL A 733 16.21 52.20 -35.76
CA VAL A 733 16.96 52.24 -37.01
C VAL A 733 16.50 53.45 -37.80
N ASN A 734 17.41 54.28 -38.29
CA ASN A 734 17.02 55.37 -39.20
C ASN A 734 16.96 54.85 -40.65
N VAL A 735 15.78 54.70 -41.25
CA VAL A 735 15.64 54.11 -42.60
C VAL A 735 16.34 54.89 -43.72
N LEU A 736 16.62 56.19 -43.56
CA LEU A 736 17.32 56.97 -44.59
C LEU A 736 18.83 56.69 -44.66
N GLY A 737 19.45 56.31 -43.54
CA GLY A 737 20.88 55.93 -43.45
C GLY A 737 21.11 54.46 -43.12
N CYS A 738 20.07 53.76 -42.68
CA CYS A 738 20.06 52.42 -42.08
C CYS A 738 20.99 52.23 -40.86
N ASP A 739 21.41 53.34 -40.25
CA ASP A 739 22.23 53.39 -39.03
C ASP A 739 21.39 53.08 -37.77
N LEU A 740 22.04 52.45 -36.78
CA LEU A 740 21.46 52.09 -35.48
C LEU A 740 21.64 53.23 -34.47
N TYR A 741 20.55 53.61 -33.82
CA TYR A 741 20.50 54.69 -32.83
C TYR A 741 19.96 54.22 -31.49
N TYR A 742 20.32 54.97 -30.45
CA TYR A 742 19.86 54.80 -29.08
C TYR A 742 19.52 56.16 -28.47
N VAL A 743 18.40 56.24 -27.74
CA VAL A 743 17.99 57.43 -27.01
C VAL A 743 17.54 57.06 -25.60
N HIS A 744 17.95 57.85 -24.62
CA HIS A 744 17.67 57.61 -23.20
C HIS A 744 16.95 58.81 -22.59
N ALA A 745 15.92 58.56 -21.80
CA ALA A 745 15.20 59.60 -21.09
C ALA A 745 16.06 60.26 -20.00
N LYS A 746 15.81 61.54 -19.74
CA LYS A 746 16.47 62.32 -18.68
C LYS A 746 15.82 62.12 -17.32
N ASP A 747 14.61 61.55 -17.31
CA ASP A 747 13.79 61.37 -16.12
C ASP A 747 13.06 60.03 -16.18
N ALA A 748 12.73 59.51 -14.99
CA ALA A 748 12.11 58.21 -14.83
C ALA A 748 10.72 58.12 -15.47
N ASP A 749 10.06 59.24 -15.74
CA ASP A 749 8.73 59.24 -16.34
C ASP A 749 8.76 59.19 -17.87
N GLY A 750 9.92 59.48 -18.48
CA GLY A 750 10.08 59.63 -19.93
C GLY A 750 9.48 60.93 -20.46
N ALA A 751 9.36 61.97 -19.63
CA ALA A 751 8.81 63.27 -20.01
C ALA A 751 9.79 64.12 -20.84
N SER A 752 11.09 63.84 -20.74
CA SER A 752 12.12 64.51 -21.51
C SER A 752 13.26 63.56 -21.88
N TRP A 753 13.85 63.76 -23.06
CA TRP A 753 14.82 62.83 -23.66
C TRP A 753 16.14 63.52 -24.01
N ASN A 754 17.22 62.74 -24.01
CA ASN A 754 18.52 63.18 -24.51
C ASN A 754 18.53 63.20 -26.05
N ASP A 755 19.54 63.83 -26.64
CA ASP A 755 19.75 63.75 -28.08
C ASP A 755 20.10 62.29 -28.47
N PRO A 756 19.60 61.78 -29.61
CA PRO A 756 19.93 60.42 -30.03
C PRO A 756 21.42 60.19 -30.26
N VAL A 757 21.90 59.05 -29.78
CA VAL A 757 23.28 58.58 -29.91
C VAL A 757 23.36 57.62 -31.09
N HIS A 758 24.24 57.91 -32.05
CA HIS A 758 24.60 56.96 -33.10
C HIS A 758 25.39 55.81 -32.47
N VAL A 759 24.87 54.59 -32.58
CA VAL A 759 25.45 53.39 -31.96
C VAL A 759 26.41 52.69 -32.91
N ASP A 760 25.92 52.34 -34.09
CA ASP A 760 26.71 51.68 -35.13
C ASP A 760 26.11 51.94 -36.51
N GLY A 761 26.95 51.91 -37.55
CA GLY A 761 26.56 52.19 -38.94
C GLY A 761 27.64 52.95 -39.74
N THR A 762 27.65 52.72 -41.06
CA THR A 762 28.36 53.54 -42.05
C THR A 762 27.35 54.02 -43.10
N PRO A 763 27.64 55.04 -43.94
CA PRO A 763 26.67 55.60 -44.89
C PRO A 763 26.06 54.63 -45.92
N GLU A 764 26.46 53.36 -45.94
CA GLU A 764 25.93 52.28 -46.78
C GLU A 764 25.50 51.03 -45.97
N ASP A 765 25.70 50.99 -44.64
CA ASP A 765 25.46 49.81 -43.77
C ASP A 765 24.11 49.88 -43.06
N ARG A 766 23.58 48.70 -42.69
CA ARG A 766 22.17 48.56 -42.32
C ARG A 766 21.98 47.76 -41.05
N GLY A 767 21.89 48.42 -39.90
CA GLY A 767 21.43 47.79 -38.66
C GLY A 767 19.91 47.63 -38.67
N THR A 768 19.36 46.44 -38.90
CA THR A 768 17.91 46.19 -38.94
C THR A 768 17.49 45.07 -38.00
N PHE A 769 16.20 45.02 -37.69
CA PHE A 769 15.58 44.06 -36.77
C PHE A 769 16.26 44.03 -35.40
N SER A 770 16.60 45.20 -34.86
CA SER A 770 17.37 45.32 -33.63
C SER A 770 16.55 45.04 -32.37
N TRP A 771 17.19 44.46 -31.35
CA TRP A 771 16.59 44.21 -30.04
C TRP A 771 17.55 44.55 -28.91
N MET A 772 17.04 45.10 -27.81
CA MET A 772 17.86 45.46 -26.65
C MET A 772 17.65 44.59 -25.41
N ALA A 773 18.70 44.46 -24.61
CA ALA A 773 18.64 43.94 -23.25
C ALA A 773 19.67 44.63 -22.35
N LEU A 774 19.49 44.55 -21.03
CA LEU A 774 20.51 44.95 -20.06
C LEU A 774 21.52 43.82 -19.86
N VAL A 775 22.78 44.07 -20.22
CA VAL A 775 23.90 43.14 -20.02
C VAL A 775 24.87 43.76 -19.02
N LYS A 776 24.97 43.15 -17.83
CA LYS A 776 25.74 43.68 -16.69
C LYS A 776 25.45 45.15 -16.39
N GLY A 777 24.16 45.51 -16.38
CA GLY A 777 23.71 46.87 -16.06
C GLY A 777 24.02 47.93 -17.13
N SER A 778 24.40 47.53 -18.35
CA SER A 778 24.53 48.45 -19.49
C SER A 778 23.68 47.96 -20.65
N PRO A 779 23.07 48.87 -21.44
CA PRO A 779 22.29 48.48 -22.60
C PRO A 779 23.20 47.80 -23.64
N ALA A 780 22.68 46.73 -24.23
CA ALA A 780 23.27 46.03 -25.36
C ALA A 780 22.21 45.78 -26.43
N ILE A 781 22.66 45.70 -27.68
CA ILE A 781 21.79 45.57 -28.85
C ILE A 781 22.30 44.41 -29.71
N SER A 782 21.39 43.52 -30.06
CA SER A 782 21.59 42.60 -31.19
C SER A 782 20.93 43.18 -32.44
N TYR A 783 21.57 43.08 -33.59
CA TYR A 783 21.01 43.55 -34.86
C TYR A 783 21.54 42.72 -36.03
N ASN A 784 20.81 42.73 -37.13
CA ASN A 784 21.31 42.27 -38.42
C ASN A 784 22.01 43.44 -39.09
N ASP A 785 23.24 43.23 -39.56
CA ASP A 785 23.90 44.13 -40.49
C ASP A 785 23.76 43.61 -41.93
N LEU A 786 22.96 44.28 -42.74
CA LEU A 786 22.72 43.85 -44.13
C LEU A 786 23.86 44.26 -45.10
N SER A 787 24.97 44.80 -44.61
CA SER A 787 26.14 45.12 -45.46
C SER A 787 26.95 43.88 -45.81
N ASP A 788 27.10 42.99 -44.83
CA ASP A 788 27.78 41.71 -44.92
C ASP A 788 26.89 40.54 -44.47
N ASP A 789 25.62 40.83 -44.17
CA ASP A 789 24.54 39.88 -43.93
C ASP A 789 24.75 39.01 -42.67
N VAL A 790 25.35 39.55 -41.62
CA VAL A 790 25.63 38.81 -40.37
C VAL A 790 24.95 39.41 -39.14
N VAL A 791 24.69 38.56 -38.13
CA VAL A 791 24.16 39.02 -36.83
C VAL A 791 25.30 39.59 -36.00
N ARG A 792 25.09 40.80 -35.47
CA ARG A 792 26.02 41.47 -34.57
C ARG A 792 25.43 41.71 -33.20
N TYR A 793 26.34 41.84 -32.24
CA TYR A 793 26.09 42.28 -30.88
C TYR A 793 26.96 43.49 -30.58
N ILE A 794 26.37 44.52 -29.98
CA ILE A 794 27.10 45.69 -29.50
C ILE A 794 26.62 46.05 -28.10
N ARG A 795 27.54 46.44 -27.22
CA ARG A 795 27.23 46.80 -25.83
C ARG A 795 27.77 48.18 -25.49
N ALA A 796 26.98 48.94 -24.73
CA ALA A 796 27.43 50.20 -24.19
C ALA A 796 28.61 50.00 -23.22
N THR A 797 29.57 50.91 -23.31
CA THR A 797 30.73 50.98 -22.42
C THR A 797 30.41 51.64 -21.08
N ASN A 798 29.21 52.23 -20.96
CA ASN A 798 28.70 52.83 -19.75
C ASN A 798 27.24 52.46 -19.47
N PRO A 799 26.79 52.51 -18.20
CA PRO A 799 25.43 52.12 -17.82
C PRO A 799 24.32 52.88 -18.56
N THR A 800 24.51 54.16 -18.87
CA THR A 800 23.46 55.00 -19.49
C THR A 800 23.35 54.86 -21.01
N GLY A 801 24.27 54.17 -21.68
CA GLY A 801 24.25 54.02 -23.14
C GLY A 801 24.68 55.27 -23.92
N THR A 802 25.39 56.22 -23.29
CA THR A 802 25.91 57.40 -24.01
C THR A 802 27.25 57.15 -24.72
N SER A 803 27.85 55.97 -24.55
CA SER A 803 29.09 55.56 -25.22
C SER A 803 29.06 54.06 -25.55
N TRP A 804 29.37 53.70 -26.79
CA TRP A 804 29.28 52.32 -27.30
C TRP A 804 30.66 51.79 -27.70
N GLY A 805 30.85 50.47 -27.53
CA GLY A 805 32.09 49.78 -27.92
C GLY A 805 32.06 49.33 -29.37
N ASP A 806 33.04 48.52 -29.78
CA ASP A 806 33.03 47.88 -31.09
C ASP A 806 31.99 46.75 -31.13
N SER A 807 31.37 46.53 -32.29
CA SER A 807 30.45 45.42 -32.52
C SER A 807 31.18 44.09 -32.69
N VAL A 808 30.50 43.01 -32.30
CA VAL A 808 30.99 41.63 -32.35
C VAL A 808 30.11 40.83 -33.29
N ILE A 809 30.71 40.12 -34.25
CA ILE A 809 30.01 39.18 -35.13
C ILE A 809 29.66 37.92 -34.34
N ILE A 810 28.37 37.59 -34.28
CA ILE A 810 27.85 36.45 -33.52
C ILE A 810 27.81 35.18 -34.40
N ASP A 811 27.33 35.31 -35.63
CA ASP A 811 27.36 34.24 -36.64
C ASP A 811 27.70 34.86 -37.99
N ALA A 812 28.87 34.50 -38.53
CA ALA A 812 29.37 34.99 -39.82
C ALA A 812 28.83 34.20 -41.02
N THR A 813 28.03 33.16 -40.78
CA THR A 813 27.54 32.28 -41.85
C THR A 813 26.19 32.79 -42.35
N GLY A 814 26.15 33.58 -43.43
CA GLY A 814 24.94 33.89 -44.22
C GLY A 814 23.88 34.81 -43.58
N GLU A 815 22.99 35.33 -44.43
CA GLU A 815 21.91 36.27 -44.11
C GLU A 815 21.07 35.87 -42.89
N ALA A 816 20.89 36.78 -41.93
CA ALA A 816 20.13 36.51 -40.71
C ALA A 816 19.10 37.60 -40.40
N TRP A 817 17.81 37.27 -40.28
CA TRP A 817 16.72 38.23 -40.08
C TRP A 817 16.11 38.02 -38.68
N TYR A 818 15.36 39.01 -38.18
CA TYR A 818 14.66 38.98 -36.89
C TYR A 818 15.55 38.50 -35.74
N THR A 819 16.19 39.42 -35.01
CA THR A 819 16.99 39.05 -33.84
C THR A 819 16.32 39.48 -32.54
N HIS A 820 16.50 38.70 -31.49
CA HIS A 820 16.02 38.99 -30.14
C HIS A 820 17.09 38.62 -29.13
N LEU A 821 17.46 39.57 -28.28
CA LEU A 821 18.49 39.47 -27.24
C LEU A 821 17.87 39.32 -25.84
N VAL A 822 18.39 38.36 -25.07
CA VAL A 822 18.11 38.20 -23.63
C VAL A 822 19.40 37.92 -22.87
N VAL A 823 19.35 37.86 -21.54
CA VAL A 823 20.43 37.34 -20.70
C VAL A 823 20.03 35.96 -20.18
N ALA A 824 20.67 34.91 -20.69
CA ALA A 824 20.46 33.53 -20.30
C ALA A 824 21.57 33.08 -19.35
N SER A 825 21.23 32.56 -18.16
CA SER A 825 22.20 32.08 -17.16
C SER A 825 23.37 33.08 -16.95
N GLY A 826 23.07 34.38 -16.88
CA GLY A 826 24.06 35.44 -16.66
C GLY A 826 24.84 35.96 -17.88
N ASN A 827 24.71 35.35 -19.07
CA ASN A 827 25.39 35.80 -20.29
C ASN A 827 24.40 36.25 -21.37
N PRO A 828 24.75 37.21 -22.23
CA PRO A 828 23.90 37.58 -23.36
C PRO A 828 23.69 36.41 -24.32
N ALA A 829 22.47 36.28 -24.82
CA ALA A 829 22.05 35.22 -25.72
C ALA A 829 21.07 35.75 -26.76
N VAL A 830 21.19 35.26 -27.99
CA VAL A 830 20.47 35.78 -29.15
C VAL A 830 19.81 34.64 -29.91
N ALA A 831 18.53 34.81 -30.24
CA ALA A 831 17.84 33.99 -31.21
C ALA A 831 17.64 34.79 -32.50
N TYR A 832 17.78 34.12 -33.65
CA TYR A 832 17.69 34.75 -34.97
C TYR A 832 17.24 33.76 -36.04
N ARG A 833 16.58 34.28 -37.09
CA ARG A 833 16.28 33.52 -38.31
C ARG A 833 17.47 33.57 -39.25
N HIS A 834 17.89 32.44 -39.78
CA HIS A 834 19.01 32.29 -40.70
C HIS A 834 18.49 31.95 -42.11
N GLN A 835 18.58 32.87 -43.07
CA GLN A 835 17.99 32.78 -44.42
C GLN A 835 18.67 31.75 -45.31
N GLY A 836 20.00 31.65 -45.28
CA GLY A 836 20.75 30.74 -46.16
C GLY A 836 20.34 29.26 -46.03
N GLN A 837 19.65 28.92 -44.95
CA GLN A 837 19.07 27.61 -44.68
C GLN A 837 17.62 27.67 -44.17
N SER A 838 17.04 28.88 -44.06
CA SER A 838 15.73 29.18 -43.48
C SER A 838 15.50 28.65 -42.05
N ARG A 839 16.55 28.63 -41.21
CA ARG A 839 16.54 27.99 -39.89
C ARG A 839 16.33 28.96 -38.75
N LEU A 840 15.68 28.52 -37.68
CA LEU A 840 15.73 29.22 -36.40
C LEU A 840 17.00 28.81 -35.65
N LYS A 841 17.80 29.79 -35.23
CA LYS A 841 19.05 29.56 -34.48
C LYS A 841 19.05 30.29 -33.14
N TYR A 842 19.83 29.75 -32.21
CA TYR A 842 20.13 30.36 -30.91
C TYR A 842 21.63 30.28 -30.64
N VAL A 843 22.17 31.30 -29.98
CA VAL A 843 23.58 31.34 -29.60
C VAL A 843 23.73 32.15 -28.32
N ARG A 844 24.65 31.71 -27.46
CA ARG A 844 24.93 32.36 -26.18
C ARG A 844 26.40 32.75 -26.11
N ALA A 845 26.68 33.87 -25.47
CA ALA A 845 28.03 34.31 -25.19
C ALA A 845 28.72 33.40 -24.18
N LEU A 846 30.03 33.24 -24.34
CA LEU A 846 30.88 32.49 -23.41
C LEU A 846 31.28 33.31 -22.19
N ASP A 847 31.16 34.64 -22.29
CA ASP A 847 31.40 35.59 -21.22
C ASP A 847 30.17 36.47 -20.94
N ASP A 848 30.13 37.05 -19.75
CA ASP A 848 29.01 37.84 -19.24
C ASP A 848 28.90 39.23 -19.89
N ALA A 849 29.87 39.65 -20.70
CA ALA A 849 29.86 40.91 -21.42
C ALA A 849 29.45 40.77 -22.90
N GLY A 850 29.49 39.56 -23.46
CA GLY A 850 29.23 39.29 -24.88
C GLY A 850 30.44 39.56 -25.79
N SER A 851 31.66 39.47 -25.27
CA SER A 851 32.89 39.70 -26.04
C SER A 851 33.25 38.49 -26.92
N THR A 852 32.85 37.29 -26.51
CA THR A 852 33.08 36.02 -27.19
C THR A 852 31.80 35.19 -27.21
N TRP A 853 31.53 34.53 -28.33
CA TRP A 853 30.30 33.79 -28.57
C TRP A 853 30.57 32.31 -28.85
N GLY A 854 29.65 31.46 -28.40
CA GLY A 854 29.70 30.03 -28.67
C GLY A 854 29.30 29.68 -30.10
N ALA A 855 29.25 28.39 -30.40
CA ALA A 855 28.71 27.92 -31.68
C ALA A 855 27.18 28.05 -31.69
N PRO A 856 26.56 28.55 -32.78
CA PRO A 856 25.12 28.59 -32.90
C PRO A 856 24.48 27.20 -32.91
N VAL A 857 23.40 27.06 -32.14
CA VAL A 857 22.53 25.90 -32.08
C VAL A 857 21.36 26.11 -33.05
N THR A 858 21.02 25.10 -33.83
CA THR A 858 19.82 25.12 -34.70
C THR A 858 18.64 24.60 -33.90
N LEU A 859 17.57 25.40 -33.79
CA LEU A 859 16.37 25.08 -33.02
C LEU A 859 15.28 24.43 -33.87
N ASP A 860 15.12 24.91 -35.11
CA ASP A 860 14.24 24.33 -36.12
C ASP A 860 14.87 24.55 -37.50
N ASP A 861 14.84 23.52 -38.34
CA ASP A 861 15.33 23.50 -39.72
C ASP A 861 14.36 22.94 -40.74
N GLN A 862 13.09 22.73 -40.36
CA GLN A 862 12.08 22.04 -41.15
C GLN A 862 11.30 22.96 -42.11
N GLY A 863 11.90 23.96 -42.77
CA GLY A 863 11.20 24.88 -43.68
C GLY A 863 11.55 26.34 -43.42
N SER A 864 10.65 27.30 -43.70
CA SER A 864 10.84 28.71 -43.36
C SER A 864 10.57 28.99 -41.88
N CYS A 865 11.56 28.74 -41.01
CA CYS A 865 11.43 28.88 -39.55
C CYS A 865 11.95 30.22 -39.04
N GLY A 866 11.34 30.76 -37.99
CA GLY A 866 11.87 31.89 -37.21
C GLY A 866 11.36 33.29 -37.60
N ASP A 867 10.32 33.41 -38.43
CA ASP A 867 9.74 34.72 -38.73
C ASP A 867 9.06 35.30 -37.48
N TRP A 868 9.22 36.62 -37.28
CA TRP A 868 8.64 37.35 -36.15
C TRP A 868 8.99 36.79 -34.75
N LEU A 869 10.13 36.13 -34.60
CA LEU A 869 10.45 35.42 -33.36
C LEU A 869 10.43 36.30 -32.11
N SER A 870 10.06 35.71 -30.99
CA SER A 870 10.19 36.29 -29.65
C SER A 870 10.90 35.32 -28.71
N LEU A 871 12.03 35.75 -28.15
CA LEU A 871 12.85 35.02 -27.18
C LEU A 871 12.56 35.53 -25.77
N ALA A 872 12.39 34.62 -24.81
CA ALA A 872 12.24 34.97 -23.39
C ALA A 872 12.91 33.93 -22.49
N ILE A 873 13.16 34.28 -21.23
CA ILE A 873 13.56 33.33 -20.19
C ILE A 873 12.31 32.85 -19.46
N ILE A 874 11.95 31.58 -19.65
CA ILE A 874 10.79 30.91 -19.06
C ILE A 874 11.29 29.97 -17.96
N ASN A 875 10.98 30.30 -16.70
CA ASN A 875 11.40 29.51 -15.53
C ASN A 875 12.89 29.12 -15.55
N GLY A 876 13.75 30.09 -15.87
CA GLY A 876 15.20 29.94 -15.94
C GLY A 876 15.74 29.40 -17.27
N ARG A 877 14.89 29.07 -18.24
CA ARG A 877 15.30 28.48 -19.53
C ARG A 877 14.98 29.39 -20.72
N PRO A 878 15.88 29.53 -21.71
CA PRO A 878 15.57 30.20 -22.96
C PRO A 878 14.44 29.50 -23.72
N ALA A 879 13.49 30.28 -24.23
CA ALA A 879 12.39 29.79 -25.05
C ALA A 879 12.06 30.75 -26.18
N VAL A 880 11.64 30.22 -27.32
CA VAL A 880 11.35 31.00 -28.53
C VAL A 880 9.97 30.66 -29.06
N SER A 881 9.14 31.68 -29.26
CA SER A 881 7.94 31.59 -30.11
C SER A 881 8.25 32.18 -31.48
N TYR A 882 7.66 31.63 -32.54
CA TYR A 882 7.91 32.09 -33.92
C TYR A 882 6.80 31.66 -34.87
N LEU A 883 6.71 32.37 -36.01
CA LEU A 883 5.91 31.98 -37.16
C LEU A 883 6.67 30.95 -37.99
N TYR A 884 6.01 29.83 -38.29
CA TYR A 884 6.51 28.83 -39.21
C TYR A 884 5.90 29.02 -40.60
N GLY A 885 6.70 29.50 -41.55
CA GLY A 885 6.23 30.08 -42.80
C GLY A 885 5.67 29.12 -43.85
N GLU A 886 5.88 27.80 -43.74
CA GLU A 886 5.34 26.84 -44.72
C GLU A 886 3.82 26.65 -44.56
N THR A 887 3.36 26.51 -43.31
CA THR A 887 1.94 26.35 -42.97
C THR A 887 1.34 27.61 -42.36
N SER A 888 2.16 28.61 -42.02
CA SER A 888 1.77 29.82 -41.29
C SER A 888 1.22 29.52 -39.90
N ASP A 889 1.88 28.62 -39.17
CA ASP A 889 1.53 28.20 -37.81
C ASP A 889 2.29 29.02 -36.77
N LEU A 890 1.68 29.21 -35.60
CA LEU A 890 2.40 29.63 -34.40
C LEU A 890 3.13 28.43 -33.80
N ARG A 891 4.45 28.56 -33.59
CA ARG A 891 5.27 27.52 -32.95
C ARG A 891 6.01 28.03 -31.72
N TYR A 892 6.36 27.08 -30.85
CA TYR A 892 7.12 27.30 -29.63
C TYR A 892 8.22 26.24 -29.48
N VAL A 893 9.35 26.63 -28.92
CA VAL A 893 10.44 25.71 -28.55
C VAL A 893 11.14 26.23 -27.30
N VAL A 894 11.54 25.33 -26.40
CA VAL A 894 12.20 25.67 -25.12
C VAL A 894 13.44 24.83 -24.91
N ALA A 895 14.43 25.41 -24.23
CA ALA A 895 15.65 24.72 -23.83
C ALA A 895 15.37 23.67 -22.73
N LYS A 896 16.22 22.65 -22.67
CA LYS A 896 16.27 21.67 -21.57
C LYS A 896 17.08 22.18 -20.38
N ASP A 897 17.95 23.15 -20.61
CA ASP A 897 18.87 23.74 -19.63
C ASP A 897 18.80 25.26 -19.63
N ALA A 898 19.45 25.90 -18.65
CA ALA A 898 19.42 27.36 -18.46
C ALA A 898 20.30 28.11 -19.46
N GLU A 899 21.24 27.41 -20.10
CA GLU A 899 22.20 27.96 -21.04
C GLU A 899 21.68 27.95 -22.49
N GLY A 900 20.68 27.12 -22.79
CA GLY A 900 20.19 26.85 -24.14
C GLY A 900 21.14 25.97 -24.95
N SER A 901 21.82 25.02 -24.30
CA SER A 901 22.74 24.08 -24.96
C SER A 901 21.99 22.93 -25.64
N GLU A 902 20.93 22.45 -25.00
CA GLU A 902 20.01 21.44 -25.55
C GLU A 902 18.56 21.96 -25.57
N TRP A 903 17.78 21.55 -26.56
CA TRP A 903 16.40 22.00 -26.78
C TRP A 903 15.44 20.83 -26.98
N TYR A 904 14.18 21.04 -26.63
CA TYR A 904 13.11 20.12 -27.01
C TYR A 904 12.75 20.28 -28.49
N SER A 905 12.00 19.32 -29.04
CA SER A 905 11.44 19.46 -30.37
C SER A 905 10.43 20.61 -30.41
N PRO A 906 10.40 21.42 -31.48
CA PRO A 906 9.39 22.47 -31.63
C PRO A 906 7.96 21.93 -31.64
N ILE A 907 7.04 22.69 -31.05
CA ILE A 907 5.62 22.36 -30.90
C ILE A 907 4.79 23.38 -31.67
N ALA A 908 3.80 22.90 -32.43
CA ALA A 908 2.79 23.76 -33.05
C ALA A 908 1.68 24.08 -32.04
N ILE A 909 1.39 25.37 -31.86
CA ILE A 909 0.49 25.87 -30.82
C ILE A 909 -0.88 26.21 -31.39
N ASP A 910 -0.90 27.00 -32.47
CA ASP A 910 -2.08 27.29 -33.26
C ASP A 910 -1.73 27.01 -34.73
N THR A 911 -2.58 26.25 -35.40
CA THR A 911 -2.43 25.82 -36.80
C THR A 911 -3.66 26.15 -37.64
N GLU A 912 -4.66 26.84 -37.07
CA GLU A 912 -5.92 27.12 -37.75
C GLU A 912 -5.84 28.44 -38.55
N GLY A 913 -5.42 28.33 -39.81
CA GLY A 913 -5.32 29.46 -40.73
C GLY A 913 -3.92 30.07 -40.76
N ILE A 914 -3.83 31.38 -40.95
CA ILE A 914 -2.60 32.15 -41.01
C ILE A 914 -2.43 32.83 -39.65
N VAL A 915 -1.72 32.17 -38.75
CA VAL A 915 -1.60 32.52 -37.32
C VAL A 915 -0.14 32.68 -36.90
N GLY A 916 0.12 33.40 -35.82
CA GLY A 916 1.47 33.56 -35.27
C GLY A 916 2.28 34.77 -35.79
N TYR A 917 1.65 35.67 -36.54
CA TYR A 917 2.30 36.93 -36.94
C TYR A 917 2.57 37.80 -35.70
N HIS A 918 3.75 38.44 -35.68
CA HIS A 918 4.17 39.35 -34.61
C HIS A 918 4.11 38.74 -33.20
N THR A 919 4.39 37.45 -33.08
CA THR A 919 4.34 36.75 -31.78
C THR A 919 5.18 37.44 -30.70
N SER A 920 4.64 37.51 -29.48
CA SER A 920 5.32 38.07 -28.31
C SER A 920 5.17 37.11 -27.13
N LEU A 921 6.30 36.65 -26.61
CA LEU A 921 6.41 35.63 -25.55
C LEU A 921 6.79 36.26 -24.22
N ALA A 922 6.09 35.88 -23.15
CA ALA A 922 6.41 36.29 -21.78
C ALA A 922 6.16 35.16 -20.78
N LEU A 923 6.79 35.26 -19.60
CA LEU A 923 6.47 34.41 -18.45
C LEU A 923 5.29 35.03 -17.69
N VAL A 924 4.14 34.36 -17.71
CA VAL A 924 2.90 34.80 -17.06
C VAL A 924 2.52 33.78 -16.00
N ASN A 925 2.49 34.21 -14.73
CA ASN A 925 2.15 33.39 -13.57
C ASN A 925 2.82 31.98 -13.60
N GLY A 926 4.13 31.97 -13.81
CA GLY A 926 4.93 30.74 -13.83
C GLY A 926 4.82 29.89 -15.10
N ARG A 927 4.17 30.36 -16.17
CA ARG A 927 4.01 29.61 -17.43
C ARG A 927 4.33 30.47 -18.65
N PRO A 928 4.82 29.89 -19.76
CA PRO A 928 4.98 30.64 -21.00
C PRO A 928 3.61 31.02 -21.56
N ALA A 929 3.49 32.28 -21.97
CA ALA A 929 2.32 32.80 -22.65
C ALA A 929 2.71 33.62 -23.86
N ILE A 930 1.86 33.59 -24.89
CA ILE A 930 2.12 34.15 -26.20
C ILE A 930 0.92 34.99 -26.63
N SER A 931 1.17 36.25 -27.03
CA SER A 931 0.20 37.04 -27.81
C SER A 931 0.60 37.02 -29.29
N TYR A 932 -0.36 36.94 -30.20
CA TYR A 932 -0.09 36.89 -31.64
C TYR A 932 -1.26 37.42 -32.48
N TYR A 933 -0.95 37.81 -33.72
CA TYR A 933 -1.93 38.20 -34.71
C TYR A 933 -2.41 37.00 -35.53
N ASP A 934 -3.71 36.74 -35.50
CA ASP A 934 -4.40 35.83 -36.42
C ASP A 934 -4.78 36.64 -37.66
N SER A 935 -4.01 36.47 -38.74
CA SER A 935 -4.25 37.19 -39.98
C SER A 935 -5.42 36.64 -40.78
N THR A 936 -5.88 35.41 -40.50
CA THR A 936 -7.03 34.82 -41.19
C THR A 936 -8.31 35.48 -40.71
N ASN A 937 -8.47 35.64 -39.40
CA ASN A 937 -9.66 36.25 -38.81
C ASN A 937 -9.50 37.77 -38.61
N GLY A 938 -8.25 38.26 -38.54
CA GLY A 938 -7.94 39.66 -38.28
C GLY A 938 -7.95 39.99 -36.80
N ASP A 939 -7.64 39.01 -35.94
CA ASP A 939 -7.86 39.09 -34.49
C ASP A 939 -6.54 39.11 -33.72
N LEU A 940 -6.57 39.71 -32.54
CA LEU A 940 -5.52 39.55 -31.53
C LEU A 940 -5.86 38.34 -30.66
N LYS A 941 -4.94 37.37 -30.58
CA LYS A 941 -5.08 36.19 -29.73
C LYS A 941 -4.04 36.15 -28.62
N TYR A 942 -4.40 35.47 -27.53
CA TYR A 942 -3.55 35.17 -26.39
C TYR A 942 -3.64 33.67 -26.07
N VAL A 943 -2.50 33.05 -25.76
CA VAL A 943 -2.44 31.66 -25.31
C VAL A 943 -1.44 31.51 -24.18
N ILE A 944 -1.77 30.69 -23.18
CA ILE A 944 -0.89 30.31 -22.08
C ILE A 944 -0.80 28.78 -21.99
N ALA A 945 0.39 28.26 -21.73
CA ALA A 945 0.62 26.82 -21.68
C ALA A 945 -0.09 26.13 -20.51
N ASN A 946 -0.28 24.82 -20.62
CA ASN A 946 -0.81 23.99 -19.54
C ASN A 946 0.23 23.80 -18.43
N ASP A 947 1.51 23.68 -18.80
CA ASP A 947 2.62 23.43 -17.88
C ASP A 947 3.62 24.61 -17.77
N ALA A 948 4.58 24.48 -16.85
CA ALA A 948 5.57 25.50 -16.52
C ALA A 948 6.58 25.81 -17.63
N TYR A 949 6.80 24.90 -18.58
CA TYR A 949 7.81 25.04 -19.63
C TYR A 949 7.22 25.11 -21.03
N GLY A 950 5.91 24.89 -21.19
CA GLY A 950 5.24 24.95 -22.49
C GLY A 950 5.55 23.72 -23.34
N LEU A 951 5.57 22.54 -22.72
CA LEU A 951 5.63 21.27 -23.43
C LEU A 951 4.23 20.75 -23.80
N ASP A 952 3.20 21.32 -23.19
CA ASP A 952 1.80 21.06 -23.42
C ASP A 952 1.02 22.39 -23.45
N TRP A 953 0.14 22.52 -24.45
CA TRP A 953 -0.60 23.74 -24.74
C TRP A 953 -2.08 23.41 -24.95
N PRO A 954 -3.00 24.33 -24.59
CA PRO A 954 -4.41 24.14 -24.86
C PRO A 954 -4.63 23.98 -26.37
N SER A 955 -5.47 23.00 -26.74
CA SER A 955 -5.90 22.84 -28.13
C SER A 955 -6.63 24.09 -28.59
N ALA A 956 -6.48 24.47 -29.86
CA ALA A 956 -7.37 25.42 -30.52
C ALA A 956 -8.81 24.88 -30.45
N GLY A 957 -9.55 25.28 -29.42
CA GLY A 957 -10.97 25.00 -29.29
C GLY A 957 -11.72 26.03 -30.12
N GLY A 958 -12.48 25.57 -31.13
CA GLY A 958 -13.30 26.42 -31.98
C GLY A 958 -14.52 27.04 -31.30
#